data_AF-T1DU63-F1
#
_entry.id   AF-T1DU63-F1
#
_cell.length_a   1.000
_cell.length_b   1.000
_cell.length_c   1.000
_cell.angle_alpha   90.00
_cell.angle_beta   90.00
_cell.angle_gamma   90.00
#
_symmetry.space_group_name_H-M   'P 1'
#
loop_
_entity.id
_entity.type
_entity.pdbx_description
1 polymer ?
#
loop_
_entity_poly.entity_id
_entity_poly.type
_entity_poly.pdbx_seq_one_letter_code
_entity_poly.pdbx_strand_id
1 'polypeptide(L)'
;MISTEHISEHQEDKSELISGQQVCKFADVEVLRYTLPSYFDGLPINLKKLVYYLSEATLAGRDIYTDQNCRYNLLVRTVLERIYMHYKGDRQTSSFKDFVCYLRRVWFSNGLHHHYGEDKLKPSFDETYFRQLFESCAKEGYLDLLPSPREGEKVSLDMICKLLYSPDVVARRTVQSGEQDPIQSSSVHFYAEGISSSEVEAFYKDLSSQPGAPHSIGLNTFLDRKETGELVEKRRTSKEGPYASYIQKIIANLKKAKQEETSPQRQEIIQLLIDFYVEGDLRIFDRYCIAWTQDTDSDIDFINGFIETYQDPLGLKGSWEGLVEIIDHKASEQTRLLSQHADWFEQRAPIDEAYRKPNPCGISATVVHVAMLGGDSYPAPPIGINLPNADAIRTKYGSKSIRIENIHAAYDNASSHRKEDELFIPNEEVRQMLERYESQTSRLHTDLHECLGHGSGQLAPGVSADALGQWHSTIEEARADLFALYFIADPKMLELGLLPNQEAYKAEYYRYLHNGLIKQLVRIRSGQRIEEAHMRNRALISRWVIDTLPKEVLEQEGTNLIIHKYEPIREAFGSLLKEIQRIKSCGDALAAKDLVKTYGIEVPQKLHQDILNLYSQLNNPPYKGFVNPRLYCRKDTDGNITDIYPDYTETFDEQMLRYSRTYNGQGSLYSQQLQDIEAIAPDTQTEEAARRIRQALRTRMDGEVASHMRKHGLEYKINFGITRDHLSQLARSEQPSVNLATYLWSRSVRELKLLALRLWPAEELSSNEALRLAVDCEGKAELADELIALLFDRCPKAPAWAMQWLCSGLAVQSIALNTLSRAILRGQYTPNEIELNCLSDICINCISETASSEHYRPKAALLCLERMATISPENRKYIQAQIAILEDNRQKEVQETLSAIRFVLDNA
;
A
#
# COMPACT_ATOMS: atom_id res chain seq x y z
N MET A 1 -14.60 29.17 -52.62
CA MET A 1 -14.80 27.77 -52.19
C MET A 1 -13.43 27.12 -52.14
N ILE A 2 -12.80 27.14 -50.96
CA ILE A 2 -11.62 26.34 -50.64
C ILE A 2 -11.90 25.84 -49.22
N SER A 3 -11.97 24.52 -49.09
CA SER A 3 -12.28 23.77 -47.89
C SER A 3 -11.17 23.89 -46.86
N THR A 4 -11.52 24.27 -45.65
CA THR A 4 -10.67 24.28 -44.47
C THR A 4 -10.48 22.87 -43.93
N GLU A 5 -9.25 22.37 -44.00
CA GLU A 5 -8.77 21.21 -43.23
C GLU A 5 -8.79 21.57 -41.74
N HIS A 6 -9.57 20.81 -40.96
CA HIS A 6 -9.43 20.77 -39.51
C HIS A 6 -8.25 19.86 -39.17
N ILE A 7 -7.10 20.46 -38.89
CA ILE A 7 -6.01 19.82 -38.15
C ILE A 7 -6.50 19.71 -36.70
N SER A 8 -6.82 18.51 -36.25
CA SER A 8 -7.04 18.21 -34.84
C SER A 8 -5.70 18.25 -34.12
N GLU A 9 -5.44 19.31 -33.37
CA GLU A 9 -4.38 19.33 -32.36
C GLU A 9 -4.69 18.23 -31.33
N HIS A 10 -3.86 17.17 -31.31
CA HIS A 10 -3.82 16.21 -30.23
C HIS A 10 -3.46 16.94 -28.93
N GLN A 11 -4.45 17.21 -28.08
CA GLN A 11 -4.18 17.35 -26.65
C GLN A 11 -3.75 15.95 -26.17
N GLU A 12 -2.44 15.74 -26.01
CA GLU A 12 -1.93 14.62 -25.22
C GLU A 12 -2.63 14.66 -23.86
N ASP A 13 -3.32 13.57 -23.52
CA ASP A 13 -4.04 13.45 -22.26
C ASP A 13 -3.02 13.51 -21.11
N LYS A 14 -3.18 14.47 -20.18
CA LYS A 14 -2.28 14.63 -19.04
C LYS A 14 -2.17 13.36 -18.18
N SER A 15 -3.15 12.45 -18.28
CA SER A 15 -3.14 11.14 -17.63
C SER A 15 -2.05 10.21 -18.16
N GLU A 16 -1.79 10.21 -19.48
CA GLU A 16 -0.77 9.37 -20.12
C GLU A 16 0.65 9.78 -19.72
N LEU A 17 0.88 11.07 -19.47
CA LEU A 17 2.18 11.60 -19.01
C LEU A 17 2.53 11.20 -17.56
N ILE A 18 1.53 10.86 -16.73
CA ILE A 18 1.71 10.50 -15.32
C ILE A 18 1.84 8.97 -15.14
N SER A 19 1.12 8.19 -15.96
CA SER A 19 1.19 6.73 -15.91
C SER A 19 2.59 6.22 -16.24
N GLY A 20 3.15 5.37 -15.38
CA GLY A 20 4.53 4.87 -15.50
C GLY A 20 5.61 5.86 -15.05
N GLN A 21 5.23 7.03 -14.49
CA GLN A 21 6.20 7.97 -13.94
C GLN A 21 6.89 7.37 -12.71
N GLN A 22 8.22 7.44 -12.68
CA GLN A 22 9.01 7.06 -11.52
C GLN A 22 8.79 8.02 -10.35
N VAL A 23 8.45 7.46 -9.18
CA VAL A 23 8.33 8.17 -7.90
C VAL A 23 9.64 8.15 -7.15
N CYS A 24 10.24 6.97 -6.99
CA CYS A 24 11.55 6.81 -6.36
C CYS A 24 12.21 5.47 -6.74
N LYS A 25 13.51 5.39 -6.48
CA LYS A 25 14.33 4.16 -6.59
C LYS A 25 15.06 3.92 -5.28
N PHE A 26 15.12 2.68 -4.85
CA PHE A 26 15.89 2.26 -3.67
C PHE A 26 16.20 0.77 -3.76
N ALA A 27 17.41 0.36 -3.36
CA ALA A 27 17.88 -1.02 -3.48
C ALA A 27 17.57 -1.64 -4.87
N ASP A 28 16.81 -2.73 -4.89
CA ASP A 28 16.35 -3.49 -6.05
C ASP A 28 14.90 -3.17 -6.46
N VAL A 29 14.34 -2.06 -5.97
CA VAL A 29 12.97 -1.61 -6.22
C VAL A 29 12.90 -0.24 -6.92
N GLU A 30 12.02 -0.14 -7.91
CA GLU A 30 11.54 1.13 -8.47
C GLU A 30 10.03 1.27 -8.23
N VAL A 31 9.61 2.42 -7.71
CA VAL A 31 8.20 2.70 -7.47
C VAL A 31 7.67 3.63 -8.55
N LEU A 32 6.58 3.24 -9.19
CA LEU A 32 5.91 3.91 -10.31
C LEU A 32 4.54 4.48 -9.90
N ARG A 33 3.92 5.21 -10.81
CA ARG A 33 2.52 5.66 -10.71
C ARG A 33 1.66 4.95 -11.73
N TYR A 34 0.40 4.71 -11.36
CA TYR A 34 -0.66 4.39 -12.31
C TYR A 34 -1.76 5.45 -12.19
N THR A 35 -2.56 5.60 -13.24
CA THR A 35 -3.68 6.52 -13.29
C THR A 35 -5.01 5.78 -13.32
N LEU A 36 -6.08 6.48 -12.96
CA LEU A 36 -7.44 5.99 -13.21
C LEU A 36 -7.74 6.16 -14.71
N PRO A 37 -8.69 5.41 -15.27
CA PRO A 37 -9.06 5.58 -16.67
C PRO A 37 -9.60 6.99 -16.91
N SER A 38 -9.35 7.56 -18.09
CA SER A 38 -9.76 8.93 -18.43
C SER A 38 -11.27 9.16 -18.31
N TYR A 39 -12.09 8.11 -18.47
CA TYR A 39 -13.53 8.16 -18.28
C TYR A 39 -13.99 8.15 -16.82
N PHE A 40 -13.09 8.00 -15.84
CA PHE A 40 -13.44 8.05 -14.40
C PHE A 40 -14.14 9.36 -14.04
N ASP A 41 -13.68 10.49 -14.59
CA ASP A 41 -14.25 11.81 -14.30
C ASP A 41 -15.73 11.92 -14.73
N GLY A 42 -16.12 11.15 -15.75
CA GLY A 42 -17.49 11.09 -16.27
C GLY A 42 -18.41 10.07 -15.57
N LEU A 43 -17.90 9.27 -14.63
CA LEU A 43 -18.73 8.30 -13.92
C LEU A 43 -19.84 8.98 -13.09
N PRO A 44 -21.03 8.36 -12.99
CA PRO A 44 -22.07 8.78 -12.05
C PRO A 44 -21.52 8.92 -10.63
N ILE A 45 -22.00 9.94 -9.91
CA ILE A 45 -21.50 10.27 -8.56
C ILE A 45 -21.64 9.11 -7.56
N ASN A 46 -22.69 8.29 -7.65
CA ASN A 46 -22.85 7.12 -6.79
C ASN A 46 -21.77 6.06 -7.06
N LEU A 47 -21.39 5.83 -8.33
CA LEU A 47 -20.28 4.93 -8.66
C LEU A 47 -18.93 5.47 -8.18
N LYS A 48 -18.70 6.78 -8.31
CA LYS A 48 -17.50 7.40 -7.73
C LYS A 48 -17.43 7.21 -6.22
N LYS A 49 -18.55 7.41 -5.50
CA LYS A 49 -18.64 7.18 -4.04
C LYS A 49 -18.45 5.72 -3.68
N LEU A 50 -19.00 4.80 -4.47
CA LEU A 50 -18.77 3.37 -4.33
C LEU A 50 -17.27 3.05 -4.42
N VAL A 51 -16.57 3.53 -5.46
CA VAL A 51 -15.10 3.39 -5.59
C VAL A 51 -14.38 3.96 -4.38
N TYR A 52 -14.74 5.15 -3.91
CA TYR A 52 -14.12 5.76 -2.74
C TYR A 52 -14.28 4.94 -1.46
N TYR A 53 -15.50 4.50 -1.14
CA TYR A 53 -15.73 3.72 0.09
C TYR A 53 -15.09 2.34 0.02
N LEU A 54 -15.13 1.67 -1.13
CA LEU A 54 -14.39 0.40 -1.33
C LEU A 54 -12.87 0.63 -1.20
N SER A 55 -12.36 1.78 -1.64
CA SER A 55 -10.94 2.13 -1.50
C SER A 55 -10.55 2.34 -0.03
N GLU A 56 -11.37 3.05 0.74
CA GLU A 56 -11.17 3.23 2.18
C GLU A 56 -11.27 1.90 2.95
N ALA A 57 -12.17 1.00 2.53
CA ALA A 57 -12.23 -0.37 3.07
C ALA A 57 -10.95 -1.16 2.76
N THR A 58 -10.40 -1.00 1.54
CA THR A 58 -9.17 -1.67 1.10
C THR A 58 -7.95 -1.18 1.87
N LEU A 59 -7.81 0.13 2.07
CA LEU A 59 -6.67 0.69 2.80
C LEU A 59 -6.67 0.32 4.29
N ALA A 60 -7.84 0.06 4.88
CA ALA A 60 -7.98 -0.37 6.27
C ALA A 60 -7.36 -1.75 6.59
N GLY A 61 -7.11 -2.59 5.58
CA GLY A 61 -6.53 -3.92 5.77
C GLY A 61 -5.00 -4.01 5.71
N ARG A 62 -4.29 -2.91 5.41
CA ARG A 62 -2.81 -2.91 5.29
C ARG A 62 -2.07 -3.55 6.47
N ASP A 63 -2.49 -3.21 7.68
CA ASP A 63 -1.82 -3.67 8.90
C ASP A 63 -2.16 -5.12 9.25
N ILE A 64 -3.29 -5.65 8.73
CA ILE A 64 -3.62 -7.08 8.80
C ILE A 64 -2.56 -7.87 8.06
N TYR A 65 -2.30 -7.54 6.79
CA TYR A 65 -1.31 -8.21 5.96
C TYR A 65 0.13 -8.03 6.49
N THR A 66 0.46 -6.83 6.96
CA THR A 66 1.77 -6.57 7.58
C THR A 66 2.03 -7.51 8.78
N ASP A 67 1.03 -7.72 9.63
CA ASP A 67 1.14 -8.61 10.79
C ASP A 67 1.18 -10.09 10.39
N GLN A 68 0.37 -10.51 9.40
CA GLN A 68 0.39 -11.87 8.84
C GLN A 68 1.77 -12.30 8.36
N ASN A 69 2.57 -11.38 7.80
CA ASN A 69 3.91 -11.69 7.30
C ASN A 69 4.92 -11.99 8.42
N CYS A 70 4.76 -11.39 9.60
CA CYS A 70 5.55 -11.67 10.81
C CYS A 70 5.01 -10.84 11.98
N ARG A 71 4.84 -11.48 13.15
CA ARG A 71 4.37 -10.83 14.40
C ARG A 71 5.14 -9.59 14.84
N TYR A 72 6.38 -9.43 14.37
CA TYR A 72 7.25 -8.31 14.73
C TYR A 72 7.20 -7.14 13.74
N ASN A 73 6.54 -7.30 12.59
CA ASN A 73 6.59 -6.31 11.51
C ASN A 73 5.99 -4.97 11.93
N LEU A 74 4.83 -4.95 12.61
CA LEU A 74 4.20 -3.71 13.08
C LEU A 74 5.09 -2.97 14.10
N LEU A 75 5.73 -3.70 15.01
CA LEU A 75 6.71 -3.16 15.96
C LEU A 75 7.89 -2.52 15.23
N VAL A 76 8.58 -3.28 14.39
CA VAL A 76 9.80 -2.78 13.76
C VAL A 76 9.49 -1.63 12.81
N ARG A 77 8.42 -1.73 12.00
CA ARG A 77 7.95 -0.63 11.16
C ARG A 77 7.70 0.63 11.98
N THR A 78 6.99 0.53 13.11
CA THR A 78 6.70 1.67 13.98
C THR A 78 7.97 2.33 14.52
N VAL A 79 8.95 1.53 14.95
CA VAL A 79 10.24 2.05 15.44
C VAL A 79 10.99 2.78 14.33
N LEU A 80 11.10 2.17 13.15
CA LEU A 80 11.79 2.77 12.00
C LEU A 80 11.09 4.05 11.53
N GLU A 81 9.76 4.06 11.45
CA GLU A 81 8.96 5.23 11.10
C GLU A 81 9.15 6.38 12.09
N ARG A 82 9.13 6.08 13.40
CA ARG A 82 9.33 7.09 14.45
C ARG A 82 10.76 7.64 14.41
N ILE A 83 11.78 6.81 14.22
CA ILE A 83 13.15 7.28 14.00
C ILE A 83 13.21 8.16 12.75
N TYR A 84 12.63 7.74 11.64
CA TYR A 84 12.61 8.52 10.40
C TYR A 84 11.93 9.89 10.58
N MET A 85 10.82 9.94 11.30
CA MET A 85 10.08 11.17 11.58
C MET A 85 10.86 12.09 12.53
N HIS A 86 11.47 11.55 13.59
CA HIS A 86 11.93 12.32 14.74
C HIS A 86 13.45 12.45 14.88
N TYR A 87 14.26 11.71 14.12
CA TYR A 87 15.72 11.81 14.22
C TYR A 87 16.21 13.22 13.83
N LYS A 88 16.89 13.89 14.78
CA LYS A 88 17.37 15.28 14.66
C LYS A 88 18.80 15.41 14.15
N GLY A 89 19.55 14.31 14.06
CA GLY A 89 20.94 14.32 13.58
C GLY A 89 21.04 14.56 12.07
N ASP A 90 22.25 14.45 11.53
CA ASP A 90 22.51 14.71 10.12
C ASP A 90 21.91 13.61 9.21
N ARG A 91 20.92 14.01 8.41
CA ARG A 91 20.22 13.15 7.46
C ARG A 91 20.91 13.03 6.09
N GLN A 92 22.00 13.76 5.86
CA GLN A 92 22.76 13.71 4.60
C GLN A 92 23.83 12.63 4.59
N THR A 93 24.13 12.05 5.75
CA THR A 93 25.08 10.94 5.91
C THR A 93 24.67 9.72 5.08
N SER A 94 25.66 8.94 4.63
CA SER A 94 25.40 7.67 3.93
C SER A 94 24.61 6.71 4.81
N SER A 95 24.98 6.58 6.10
CA SER A 95 24.30 5.69 7.05
C SER A 95 22.82 6.05 7.25
N PHE A 96 22.45 7.34 7.29
CA PHE A 96 21.03 7.71 7.34
C PHE A 96 20.30 7.40 6.03
N LYS A 97 20.95 7.59 4.87
CA LYS A 97 20.37 7.21 3.58
C LYS A 97 20.16 5.70 3.47
N ASP A 98 21.09 4.89 3.99
CA ASP A 98 20.97 3.45 4.09
C ASP A 98 19.83 3.03 5.03
N PHE A 99 19.66 3.76 6.15
CA PHE A 99 18.51 3.61 7.05
C PHE A 99 17.17 3.88 6.34
N VAL A 100 17.07 4.98 5.59
CA VAL A 100 15.87 5.32 4.80
C VAL A 100 15.62 4.26 3.73
N CYS A 101 16.67 3.78 3.06
CA CYS A 101 16.57 2.69 2.10
C CYS A 101 15.99 1.42 2.75
N TYR A 102 16.44 1.05 3.95
CA TYR A 102 15.91 -0.10 4.68
C TYR A 102 14.43 0.07 5.07
N LEU A 103 14.04 1.24 5.60
CA LEU A 103 12.63 1.54 5.90
C LEU A 103 11.75 1.43 4.65
N ARG A 104 12.20 1.96 3.50
CA ARG A 104 11.47 1.84 2.24
C ARG A 104 11.30 0.38 1.80
N ARG A 105 12.31 -0.48 1.99
CA ARG A 105 12.20 -1.93 1.75
C ARG A 105 11.20 -2.60 2.69
N VAL A 106 11.15 -2.19 3.95
CA VAL A 106 10.15 -2.68 4.93
C VAL A 106 8.73 -2.29 4.54
N TRP A 107 8.51 -1.04 4.10
CA TRP A 107 7.22 -0.61 3.56
C TRP A 107 6.84 -1.37 2.29
N PHE A 108 7.78 -1.50 1.36
CA PHE A 108 7.53 -2.15 0.09
C PHE A 108 7.20 -3.64 0.24
N SER A 109 7.87 -4.32 1.17
CA SER A 109 7.69 -5.76 1.37
C SER A 109 6.63 -6.10 2.42
N ASN A 110 5.92 -5.09 2.96
CA ASN A 110 5.01 -5.23 4.10
C ASN A 110 5.62 -6.02 5.27
N GLY A 111 6.92 -5.84 5.55
CA GLY A 111 7.61 -6.61 6.57
C GLY A 111 9.14 -6.66 6.48
N LEU A 112 9.73 -7.53 7.28
CA LEU A 112 11.18 -7.71 7.43
C LEU A 112 11.83 -8.59 6.37
N HIS A 113 11.06 -9.11 5.41
CA HIS A 113 11.52 -10.09 4.43
C HIS A 113 11.41 -9.54 3.02
N HIS A 114 12.21 -10.06 2.09
CA HIS A 114 12.15 -9.66 0.70
C HIS A 114 10.85 -10.15 0.06
N HIS A 115 10.03 -9.23 -0.46
CA HIS A 115 8.71 -9.50 -1.04
C HIS A 115 8.63 -10.68 -2.02
N TYR A 116 9.72 -10.96 -2.76
CA TYR A 116 9.82 -12.07 -3.72
C TYR A 116 10.73 -13.23 -3.25
N GLY A 117 11.70 -12.96 -2.39
CA GLY A 117 12.80 -13.89 -2.12
C GLY A 117 12.62 -14.67 -0.81
N GLU A 118 11.63 -14.27 -0.01
CA GLU A 118 11.34 -14.75 1.34
C GLU A 118 12.44 -14.51 2.38
N ASP A 119 13.68 -14.23 1.96
CA ASP A 119 14.82 -13.97 2.84
C ASP A 119 14.65 -12.68 3.65
N LYS A 120 15.14 -12.69 4.89
CA LYS A 120 15.17 -11.48 5.71
C LYS A 120 16.00 -10.37 5.06
N LEU A 121 15.47 -9.15 5.11
CA LEU A 121 16.13 -7.93 4.68
C LEU A 121 17.32 -7.64 5.61
N LYS A 122 18.52 -7.56 5.04
CA LYS A 122 19.74 -7.15 5.75
C LYS A 122 19.88 -5.61 5.75
N PRO A 123 20.04 -4.95 6.92
CA PRO A 123 20.42 -3.55 6.99
C PRO A 123 21.80 -3.29 6.37
N SER A 124 21.94 -2.15 5.67
CA SER A 124 23.23 -1.70 5.11
C SER A 124 24.00 -0.74 6.02
N PHE A 125 23.38 -0.34 7.14
CA PHE A 125 24.01 0.39 8.25
C PHE A 125 24.27 -0.57 9.40
N ASP A 126 25.25 -0.27 10.25
CA ASP A 126 25.61 -1.14 11.38
C ASP A 126 24.69 -0.96 12.60
N GLU A 127 24.72 -1.97 13.49
CA GLU A 127 23.93 -2.00 14.71
C GLU A 127 24.28 -0.84 15.66
N THR A 128 25.53 -0.40 15.70
CA THR A 128 25.96 0.69 16.59
C THR A 128 25.29 2.00 16.18
N TYR A 129 25.24 2.27 14.89
CA TYR A 129 24.54 3.42 14.33
C TYR A 129 23.02 3.32 14.59
N PHE A 130 22.41 2.15 14.42
CA PHE A 130 20.99 1.97 14.74
C PHE A 130 20.68 2.26 16.21
N ARG A 131 21.51 1.77 17.14
CA ARG A 131 21.37 2.05 18.57
C ARG A 131 21.47 3.55 18.86
N GLN A 132 22.37 4.27 18.20
CA GLN A 132 22.46 5.74 18.33
C GLN A 132 21.18 6.43 17.84
N LEU A 133 20.64 6.02 16.68
CA LEU A 133 19.37 6.54 16.18
C LEU A 133 18.23 6.30 17.18
N PHE A 134 18.14 5.07 17.68
CA PHE A 134 17.12 4.66 18.64
C PHE A 134 17.23 5.45 19.94
N GLU A 135 18.41 5.48 20.57
CA GLU A 135 18.65 6.19 21.83
C GLU A 135 18.39 7.69 21.69
N SER A 136 18.76 8.29 20.55
CA SER A 136 18.48 9.70 20.28
C SER A 136 16.98 10.00 20.26
N CYS A 137 16.15 9.10 19.71
CA CYS A 137 14.70 9.29 19.69
C CYS A 137 14.03 8.86 21.01
N ALA A 138 14.56 7.85 21.68
CA ALA A 138 14.05 7.36 22.97
C ALA A 138 14.25 8.39 24.09
N LYS A 139 15.39 9.10 24.12
CA LYS A 139 15.65 10.18 25.10
C LYS A 139 14.60 11.30 25.06
N GLU A 140 13.99 11.51 23.91
CA GLU A 140 12.98 12.55 23.67
C GLU A 140 11.55 11.99 23.81
N GLY A 141 11.38 10.74 24.24
CA GLY A 141 10.07 10.08 24.42
C GLY A 141 9.39 9.63 23.12
N TYR A 142 10.02 9.79 21.95
CA TYR A 142 9.39 9.44 20.67
C TYR A 142 9.19 7.93 20.46
N LEU A 143 9.87 7.10 21.24
CA LEU A 143 9.78 5.64 21.21
C LEU A 143 9.03 5.06 22.42
N ASP A 144 8.25 5.89 23.12
CA ASP A 144 7.38 5.43 24.20
C ASP A 144 6.11 4.76 23.62
N LEU A 145 5.53 3.80 24.34
CA LEU A 145 4.31 3.09 23.92
C LEU A 145 4.43 2.45 22.53
N LEU A 146 5.47 1.62 22.35
CA LEU A 146 5.63 0.79 21.16
C LEU A 146 4.58 -0.34 21.14
N PRO A 147 4.12 -0.76 19.95
CA PRO A 147 3.20 -1.89 19.86
C PRO A 147 3.90 -3.16 20.35
N SER A 148 3.20 -3.92 21.19
CA SER A 148 3.73 -5.17 21.72
C SER A 148 3.41 -6.33 20.76
N PRO A 149 4.40 -7.15 20.38
CA PRO A 149 4.16 -8.32 19.51
C PRO A 149 3.29 -9.39 20.18
N ARG A 150 3.32 -9.47 21.52
CA ARG A 150 2.45 -10.30 22.35
C ARG A 150 2.01 -9.53 23.59
N GLU A 151 0.85 -9.87 24.12
CA GLU A 151 0.36 -9.27 25.36
C GLU A 151 1.37 -9.49 26.50
N GLY A 152 1.77 -8.40 27.18
CA GLY A 152 2.77 -8.44 28.26
C GLY A 152 4.24 -8.60 27.83
N GLU A 153 4.55 -8.77 26.54
CA GLU A 153 5.94 -8.87 26.07
C GLU A 153 6.65 -7.51 26.16
N LYS A 154 7.74 -7.45 26.93
CA LYS A 154 8.50 -6.20 27.07
C LYS A 154 9.38 -5.98 25.85
N VAL A 155 9.07 -4.93 25.08
CA VAL A 155 9.90 -4.48 23.97
C VAL A 155 11.18 -3.83 24.49
N SER A 156 12.33 -4.26 23.97
CA SER A 156 13.65 -3.70 24.29
C SER A 156 14.45 -3.40 23.02
N LEU A 157 15.42 -2.48 23.13
CA LEU A 157 16.35 -2.19 22.03
C LEU A 157 17.12 -3.45 21.59
N ASP A 158 17.55 -4.29 22.53
CA ASP A 158 18.28 -5.52 22.22
C ASP A 158 17.43 -6.53 21.44
N MET A 159 16.14 -6.62 21.75
CA MET A 159 15.19 -7.43 20.97
C MET A 159 15.09 -6.91 19.53
N ILE A 160 14.94 -5.60 19.34
CA ILE A 160 14.85 -4.99 18.01
C ILE A 160 16.17 -5.19 17.24
N CYS A 161 17.32 -5.01 17.89
CA CYS A 161 18.62 -5.25 17.26
C CYS A 161 18.77 -6.73 16.83
N LYS A 162 18.37 -7.68 17.67
CA LYS A 162 18.38 -9.12 17.30
C LYS A 162 17.51 -9.39 16.07
N LEU A 163 16.31 -8.82 16.00
CA LEU A 163 15.41 -8.97 14.85
C LEU A 163 16.08 -8.46 13.56
N LEU A 164 16.72 -7.30 13.62
CA LEU A 164 17.35 -6.64 12.45
C LEU A 164 18.65 -7.32 12.01
N TYR A 165 19.50 -7.74 12.95
CA TYR A 165 20.91 -8.09 12.64
C TYR A 165 21.25 -9.58 12.79
N SER A 166 20.54 -10.36 13.60
CA SER A 166 20.86 -11.78 13.79
C SER A 166 20.32 -12.61 12.62
N PRO A 167 21.14 -13.21 11.75
CA PRO A 167 20.66 -13.87 10.53
C PRO A 167 19.68 -15.01 10.78
N ASP A 168 19.80 -15.69 11.92
CA ASP A 168 18.98 -16.87 12.26
C ASP A 168 17.61 -16.51 12.85
N VAL A 169 17.41 -15.26 13.28
CA VAL A 169 16.14 -14.81 13.84
C VAL A 169 15.23 -14.34 12.71
N VAL A 170 14.03 -14.90 12.62
CA VAL A 170 13.06 -14.64 11.54
C VAL A 170 13.72 -14.69 10.15
N ALA A 171 14.55 -15.71 9.91
CA ALA A 171 15.46 -15.77 8.77
C ALA A 171 14.74 -15.74 7.41
N ARG A 172 13.60 -16.41 7.31
CA ARG A 172 12.75 -16.42 6.11
C ARG A 172 11.28 -16.26 6.49
N ARG A 173 10.52 -15.56 5.64
CA ARG A 173 9.07 -15.39 5.82
C ARG A 173 8.38 -16.74 5.68
N THR A 174 8.60 -17.42 4.56
CA THR A 174 8.04 -18.74 4.27
C THR A 174 9.14 -19.71 3.82
N VAL A 175 9.11 -20.94 4.35
CA VAL A 175 10.07 -22.02 4.07
C VAL A 175 9.33 -23.23 3.49
N GLN A 176 9.77 -23.67 2.30
CA GLN A 176 9.19 -24.82 1.59
C GLN A 176 10.25 -25.83 1.11
N SER A 177 11.49 -25.76 1.61
CA SER A 177 12.58 -26.64 1.16
C SER A 177 12.41 -28.11 1.57
N GLY A 178 11.56 -28.40 2.56
CA GLY A 178 11.35 -29.75 3.11
C GLY A 178 12.46 -30.27 4.03
N GLU A 179 13.49 -29.46 4.30
CA GLU A 179 14.63 -29.86 5.14
C GLU A 179 14.33 -29.72 6.65
N GLN A 180 13.39 -28.85 7.00
CA GLN A 180 12.96 -28.54 8.38
C GLN A 180 11.43 -28.51 8.42
N ASP A 181 10.85 -28.51 9.63
CA ASP A 181 9.41 -28.29 9.78
C ASP A 181 9.03 -26.92 9.17
N PRO A 182 8.16 -26.89 8.15
CA PRO A 182 7.89 -25.68 7.38
C PRO A 182 7.15 -24.60 8.19
N ILE A 183 6.39 -24.97 9.23
CA ILE A 183 5.73 -23.99 10.10
C ILE A 183 6.75 -23.37 11.04
N GLN A 184 7.54 -24.20 11.73
CA GLN A 184 8.47 -23.71 12.74
C GLN A 184 9.65 -22.91 12.15
N SER A 185 10.02 -23.21 10.91
CA SER A 185 11.10 -22.51 10.20
C SER A 185 10.63 -21.23 9.48
N SER A 186 9.32 -20.99 9.41
CA SER A 186 8.73 -19.81 8.77
C SER A 186 8.41 -18.71 9.77
N SER A 187 8.55 -17.45 9.36
CA SER A 187 8.26 -16.28 10.20
C SER A 187 6.82 -15.78 10.10
N VAL A 188 6.03 -16.30 9.16
CA VAL A 188 4.61 -15.94 9.00
C VAL A 188 3.81 -16.15 10.28
N HIS A 189 2.86 -15.25 10.51
CA HIS A 189 2.07 -15.19 11.73
C HIS A 189 0.66 -15.76 11.54
N PHE A 190 0.61 -17.01 11.06
CA PHE A 190 -0.64 -17.76 10.96
C PHE A 190 -0.83 -18.80 12.07
N TYR A 191 0.27 -19.20 12.72
CA TYR A 191 0.33 -20.24 13.73
C TYR A 191 1.03 -19.72 14.99
N ALA A 192 0.58 -20.15 16.16
CA ALA A 192 1.29 -19.92 17.40
C ALA A 192 2.63 -20.66 17.43
N GLU A 193 3.58 -20.09 18.17
CA GLU A 193 4.93 -20.64 18.30
C GLU A 193 4.91 -22.04 18.93
N GLY A 194 5.69 -22.96 18.38
CA GLY A 194 5.78 -24.35 18.86
C GLY A 194 4.71 -25.29 18.29
N ILE A 195 3.86 -24.84 17.37
CA ILE A 195 3.01 -25.74 16.57
C ILE A 195 3.84 -26.33 15.42
N SER A 196 3.79 -27.65 15.20
CA SER A 196 4.44 -28.32 14.07
C SER A 196 3.51 -28.51 12.87
N SER A 197 4.06 -28.71 11.67
CA SER A 197 3.27 -29.00 10.46
C SER A 197 2.40 -30.23 10.62
N SER A 198 2.92 -31.28 11.26
CA SER A 198 2.20 -32.53 11.52
C SER A 198 0.98 -32.35 12.42
N GLU A 199 1.05 -31.48 13.43
CA GLU A 199 -0.10 -31.17 14.28
C GLU A 199 -1.18 -30.41 13.51
N VAL A 200 -0.77 -29.48 12.63
CA VAL A 200 -1.67 -28.70 11.78
C VAL A 200 -2.38 -29.59 10.78
N GLU A 201 -1.65 -30.43 10.06
CA GLU A 201 -2.22 -31.39 9.11
C GLU A 201 -3.22 -32.32 9.81
N ALA A 202 -2.89 -32.85 10.99
CA ALA A 202 -3.79 -33.69 11.76
C ALA A 202 -5.07 -32.95 12.17
N PHE A 203 -4.93 -31.70 12.64
CA PHE A 203 -6.06 -30.86 13.03
C PHE A 203 -7.01 -30.59 11.86
N TYR A 204 -6.50 -30.10 10.72
CA TYR A 204 -7.35 -29.79 9.57
C TYR A 204 -7.90 -31.01 8.85
N LYS A 205 -7.19 -32.15 8.90
CA LYS A 205 -7.72 -33.43 8.40
C LYS A 205 -8.96 -33.87 9.17
N ASP A 206 -8.96 -33.73 10.50
CA ASP A 206 -10.15 -34.03 11.31
C ASP A 206 -11.32 -33.09 10.99
N LEU A 207 -11.06 -31.77 10.95
CA LEU A 207 -12.09 -30.77 10.61
C LEU A 207 -12.69 -31.01 9.21
N SER A 208 -11.86 -31.32 8.22
CA SER A 208 -12.29 -31.59 6.84
C SER A 208 -13.14 -32.85 6.70
N SER A 209 -13.01 -33.79 7.64
CA SER A 209 -13.77 -35.05 7.64
C SER A 209 -15.19 -34.87 8.20
N GLN A 210 -15.51 -33.70 8.78
CA GLN A 210 -16.80 -33.44 9.40
C GLN A 210 -17.88 -33.15 8.34
N PRO A 211 -19.13 -33.64 8.52
CA PRO A 211 -20.22 -33.36 7.59
C PRO A 211 -20.51 -31.86 7.45
N GLY A 212 -20.51 -31.34 6.23
CA GLY A 212 -20.81 -29.94 5.95
C GLY A 212 -19.65 -28.97 6.22
N ALA A 213 -18.41 -29.47 6.26
CA ALA A 213 -17.22 -28.64 6.30
C ALA A 213 -17.17 -27.69 5.08
N PRO A 214 -16.77 -26.41 5.27
CA PRO A 214 -16.66 -25.45 4.18
C PRO A 214 -15.54 -25.81 3.20
N HIS A 215 -15.56 -25.24 2.00
CA HIS A 215 -14.56 -25.57 0.98
C HIS A 215 -13.14 -25.13 1.36
N SER A 216 -13.00 -24.00 2.05
CA SER A 216 -11.69 -23.35 2.30
C SER A 216 -11.32 -23.36 3.79
N ILE A 217 -11.30 -24.53 4.42
CA ILE A 217 -11.06 -24.66 5.87
C ILE A 217 -9.73 -24.01 6.27
N GLY A 218 -9.76 -23.22 7.35
CA GLY A 218 -8.58 -22.55 7.88
C GLY A 218 -8.29 -21.17 7.27
N LEU A 219 -8.95 -20.79 6.18
CA LEU A 219 -8.61 -19.60 5.39
C LEU A 219 -8.54 -18.29 6.21
N ASN A 220 -9.48 -18.05 7.12
CA ASN A 220 -9.61 -16.78 7.86
C ASN A 220 -9.25 -16.90 9.36
N THR A 221 -8.38 -17.83 9.73
CA THR A 221 -8.09 -18.14 11.14
C THR A 221 -6.60 -18.07 11.47
N PHE A 222 -6.29 -17.71 12.71
CA PHE A 222 -4.99 -17.95 13.34
C PHE A 222 -5.11 -19.24 14.17
N LEU A 223 -4.17 -20.17 14.04
CA LEU A 223 -4.20 -21.40 14.85
C LEU A 223 -3.37 -21.22 16.10
N ASP A 224 -4.02 -21.34 17.26
CA ASP A 224 -3.40 -21.17 18.57
C ASP A 224 -3.42 -22.48 19.37
N ARG A 225 -2.69 -22.49 20.49
CA ARG A 225 -2.72 -23.55 21.48
C ARG A 225 -3.25 -23.02 22.80
N LYS A 226 -4.32 -23.62 23.30
CA LYS A 226 -4.85 -23.31 24.65
C LYS A 226 -3.86 -23.76 25.72
N GLU A 227 -4.01 -23.23 26.94
CA GLU A 227 -3.24 -23.70 28.11
C GLU A 227 -3.40 -25.20 28.39
N THR A 228 -4.52 -25.80 27.96
CA THR A 228 -4.78 -27.24 28.04
C THR A 228 -3.96 -28.08 27.06
N GLY A 229 -3.24 -27.46 26.11
CA GLY A 229 -2.49 -28.12 25.04
C GLY A 229 -3.28 -28.36 23.74
N GLU A 230 -4.60 -28.16 23.77
CA GLU A 230 -5.50 -28.31 22.62
C GLU A 230 -5.30 -27.19 21.60
N LEU A 231 -5.26 -27.55 20.31
CA LEU A 231 -5.24 -26.59 19.21
C LEU A 231 -6.62 -25.97 18.99
N VAL A 232 -6.65 -24.67 18.69
CA VAL A 232 -7.90 -23.93 18.49
C VAL A 232 -7.74 -22.85 17.43
N GLU A 233 -8.74 -22.73 16.56
CA GLU A 233 -8.82 -21.61 15.63
C GLU A 233 -9.30 -20.34 16.32
N LYS A 234 -8.52 -19.27 16.22
CA LYS A 234 -8.94 -17.89 16.46
C LYS A 234 -9.37 -17.28 15.15
N ARG A 235 -10.69 -17.19 14.92
CA ARG A 235 -11.26 -16.56 13.73
C ARG A 235 -10.95 -15.06 13.71
N ARG A 236 -10.72 -14.52 12.52
CA ARG A 236 -10.49 -13.09 12.29
C ARG A 236 -11.84 -12.43 12.02
N THR A 237 -12.47 -11.88 13.06
CA THR A 237 -13.82 -11.29 12.98
C THR A 237 -13.85 -9.88 13.53
N SER A 238 -14.91 -9.13 13.27
CA SER A 238 -15.12 -7.80 13.85
C SER A 238 -15.52 -7.83 15.33
N LYS A 239 -15.97 -8.98 15.85
CA LYS A 239 -16.48 -9.13 17.23
C LYS A 239 -15.34 -9.47 18.19
N GLU A 240 -14.53 -10.45 17.80
CA GLU A 240 -13.48 -11.05 18.62
C GLU A 240 -12.35 -11.63 17.76
N GLY A 241 -11.20 -11.88 18.39
CA GLY A 241 -10.02 -12.45 17.74
C GLY A 241 -9.06 -11.42 17.13
N PRO A 242 -8.01 -11.89 16.42
CA PRO A 242 -7.04 -11.03 15.78
C PRO A 242 -7.71 -10.07 14.79
N TYR A 243 -7.22 -8.83 14.77
CA TYR A 243 -7.58 -7.79 13.81
C TYR A 243 -8.99 -7.17 13.91
N ALA A 244 -9.75 -7.45 14.97
CA ALA A 244 -11.14 -6.97 15.09
C ALA A 244 -11.32 -5.47 14.83
N SER A 245 -10.43 -4.61 15.33
CA SER A 245 -10.52 -3.15 15.11
C SER A 245 -10.28 -2.73 13.66
N TYR A 246 -9.42 -3.43 12.92
CA TYR A 246 -9.22 -3.19 11.49
C TYR A 246 -10.45 -3.64 10.70
N ILE A 247 -10.97 -4.83 11.01
CA ILE A 247 -12.16 -5.40 10.35
C ILE A 247 -13.39 -4.51 10.58
N GLN A 248 -13.53 -3.91 11.76
CA GLN A 248 -14.60 -2.93 12.03
C GLN A 248 -14.51 -1.70 11.09
N LYS A 249 -13.30 -1.21 10.81
CA LYS A 249 -13.09 -0.11 9.84
C LYS A 249 -13.42 -0.54 8.41
N ILE A 250 -13.04 -1.75 8.02
CA ILE A 250 -13.41 -2.35 6.73
C ILE A 250 -14.95 -2.38 6.60
N ILE A 251 -15.64 -2.99 7.57
CA ILE A 251 -17.12 -3.08 7.59
C ILE A 251 -17.78 -1.70 7.54
N ALA A 252 -17.26 -0.71 8.28
CA ALA A 252 -17.84 0.63 8.29
C ALA A 252 -17.86 1.26 6.90
N ASN A 253 -16.79 1.06 6.11
CA ASN A 253 -16.72 1.54 4.74
C ASN A 253 -17.51 0.66 3.77
N LEU A 254 -17.53 -0.68 3.94
CA LEU A 254 -18.39 -1.56 3.14
C LEU A 254 -19.88 -1.23 3.32
N LYS A 255 -20.31 -0.84 4.52
CA LYS A 255 -21.69 -0.37 4.76
C LYS A 255 -22.02 0.91 3.99
N LYS A 256 -21.07 1.84 3.88
CA LYS A 256 -21.24 3.06 3.07
C LYS A 256 -21.24 2.72 1.57
N ALA A 257 -20.33 1.86 1.12
CA ALA A 257 -20.31 1.35 -0.25
C ALA A 257 -21.66 0.71 -0.65
N LYS A 258 -22.23 -0.14 0.21
CA LYS A 258 -23.55 -0.75 0.01
C LYS A 258 -24.67 0.27 -0.20
N GLN A 259 -24.60 1.44 0.45
CA GLN A 259 -25.64 2.49 0.33
C GLN A 259 -25.59 3.21 -1.03
N GLU A 260 -24.43 3.23 -1.69
CA GLU A 260 -24.24 3.86 -3.00
C GLU A 260 -24.58 2.91 -4.17
N GLU A 261 -24.75 1.63 -3.86
CA GLU A 261 -25.12 0.59 -4.81
C GLU A 261 -26.63 0.60 -5.07
N THR A 262 -27.03 0.59 -6.34
CA THR A 262 -28.44 0.61 -6.74
C THR A 262 -29.02 -0.78 -7.01
N SER A 263 -28.17 -1.76 -7.32
CA SER A 263 -28.61 -3.13 -7.59
C SER A 263 -28.82 -3.90 -6.27
N PRO A 264 -30.03 -4.45 -6.00
CA PRO A 264 -30.27 -5.28 -4.82
C PRO A 264 -29.35 -6.50 -4.74
N GLN A 265 -29.03 -7.10 -5.88
CA GLN A 265 -28.08 -8.24 -5.94
C GLN A 265 -26.69 -7.82 -5.47
N ARG A 266 -26.20 -6.65 -5.88
CA ARG A 266 -24.88 -6.15 -5.50
C ARG A 266 -24.84 -5.67 -4.05
N GLN A 267 -25.93 -5.08 -3.57
CA GLN A 267 -26.11 -4.80 -2.15
C GLN A 267 -26.04 -6.08 -1.29
N GLU A 268 -26.57 -7.19 -1.79
CA GLU A 268 -26.49 -8.50 -1.14
C GLU A 268 -25.07 -9.07 -1.16
N ILE A 269 -24.33 -8.94 -2.27
CA ILE A 269 -22.91 -9.35 -2.33
C ILE A 269 -22.09 -8.62 -1.25
N ILE A 270 -22.24 -7.30 -1.14
CA ILE A 270 -21.54 -6.52 -0.10
C ILE A 270 -22.03 -6.92 1.29
N GLN A 271 -23.32 -7.26 1.46
CA GLN A 271 -23.85 -7.74 2.74
C GLN A 271 -23.26 -9.08 3.15
N LEU A 272 -23.16 -10.04 2.24
CA LEU A 272 -22.55 -11.35 2.50
C LEU A 272 -21.09 -11.20 2.94
N LEU A 273 -20.35 -10.27 2.34
CA LEU A 273 -18.98 -9.97 2.77
C LEU A 273 -18.93 -9.35 4.17
N ILE A 274 -19.84 -8.41 4.47
CA ILE A 274 -19.98 -7.84 5.82
C ILE A 274 -20.29 -8.95 6.83
N ASP A 275 -21.24 -9.83 6.53
CA ASP A 275 -21.65 -10.93 7.40
C ASP A 275 -20.51 -11.92 7.63
N PHE A 276 -19.71 -12.21 6.60
CA PHE A 276 -18.49 -13.00 6.73
C PHE A 276 -17.50 -12.34 7.69
N TYR A 277 -17.23 -11.03 7.57
CA TYR A 277 -16.33 -10.33 8.49
C TYR A 277 -16.88 -10.26 9.92
N VAL A 278 -18.20 -10.28 10.10
CA VAL A 278 -18.87 -10.24 11.40
C VAL A 278 -18.84 -11.61 12.10
N GLU A 279 -19.11 -12.70 11.37
CA GLU A 279 -19.26 -14.05 11.94
C GLU A 279 -18.02 -14.94 11.77
N GLY A 280 -17.18 -14.66 10.78
CA GLY A 280 -16.03 -15.47 10.41
C GLY A 280 -16.38 -16.85 9.86
N ASP A 281 -17.62 -17.09 9.42
CA ASP A 281 -18.09 -18.38 8.90
C ASP A 281 -17.78 -18.51 7.40
N LEU A 282 -16.92 -19.48 7.05
CA LEU A 282 -16.51 -19.74 5.68
C LEU A 282 -17.65 -20.20 4.77
N ARG A 283 -18.77 -20.70 5.30
CA ARG A 283 -19.97 -20.99 4.49
C ARG A 283 -20.64 -19.71 4.01
N ILE A 284 -20.53 -18.62 4.77
CA ILE A 284 -20.97 -17.30 4.32
C ILE A 284 -20.02 -16.79 3.24
N PHE A 285 -18.72 -17.01 3.41
CA PHE A 285 -17.72 -16.69 2.38
C PHE A 285 -17.97 -17.47 1.08
N ASP A 286 -18.28 -18.77 1.14
CA ASP A 286 -18.64 -19.56 -0.04
C ASP A 286 -19.87 -18.97 -0.75
N ARG A 287 -20.91 -18.53 0.00
CA ARG A 287 -22.07 -17.85 -0.58
C ARG A 287 -21.70 -16.50 -1.21
N TYR A 288 -20.84 -15.72 -0.56
CA TYR A 288 -20.29 -14.49 -1.11
C TYR A 288 -19.57 -14.78 -2.44
N CYS A 289 -18.68 -15.76 -2.47
CA CYS A 289 -17.94 -16.14 -3.68
C CYS A 289 -18.88 -16.59 -4.81
N ILE A 290 -19.93 -17.36 -4.52
CA ILE A 290 -20.94 -17.75 -5.52
C ILE A 290 -21.65 -16.52 -6.08
N ALA A 291 -22.17 -15.66 -5.20
CA ALA A 291 -22.91 -14.47 -5.62
C ALA A 291 -22.03 -13.48 -6.41
N TRP A 292 -20.78 -13.31 -5.97
CA TRP A 292 -19.78 -12.49 -6.64
C TRP A 292 -19.40 -13.04 -8.01
N THR A 293 -19.20 -14.36 -8.14
CA THR A 293 -18.88 -15.01 -9.43
C THR A 293 -20.01 -14.81 -10.45
N GLN A 294 -21.26 -14.84 -9.99
CA GLN A 294 -22.44 -14.69 -10.85
C GLN A 294 -22.73 -13.25 -11.26
N ASP A 295 -22.08 -12.26 -10.64
CA ASP A 295 -22.24 -10.84 -10.96
C ASP A 295 -21.38 -10.46 -12.17
N THR A 296 -21.99 -10.41 -13.35
CA THR A 296 -21.28 -10.20 -14.64
C THR A 296 -21.57 -8.85 -15.31
N ASP A 297 -22.52 -8.07 -14.79
CA ASP A 297 -23.03 -6.84 -15.40
C ASP A 297 -22.65 -5.57 -14.58
N SER A 298 -21.55 -5.61 -13.85
CA SER A 298 -21.08 -4.52 -12.99
C SER A 298 -20.20 -3.51 -13.72
N ASP A 299 -20.22 -2.25 -13.27
CA ASP A 299 -19.27 -1.21 -13.70
C ASP A 299 -18.05 -1.13 -12.78
N ILE A 300 -18.24 -1.45 -11.50
CA ILE A 300 -17.22 -1.45 -10.45
C ILE A 300 -17.18 -2.86 -9.88
N ASP A 301 -16.01 -3.48 -9.75
CA ASP A 301 -15.85 -4.74 -9.02
C ASP A 301 -14.84 -4.54 -7.87
N PHE A 302 -14.73 -5.52 -6.98
CA PHE A 302 -13.77 -5.46 -5.88
C PHE A 302 -13.42 -6.84 -5.33
N ILE A 303 -12.19 -6.93 -4.83
CA ILE A 303 -11.69 -8.01 -3.98
C ILE A 303 -11.41 -7.39 -2.61
N ASN A 304 -11.86 -8.01 -1.53
CA ASN A 304 -11.57 -7.54 -0.18
C ASN A 304 -11.74 -8.70 0.81
N GLY A 305 -10.66 -9.37 1.22
CA GLY A 305 -10.78 -10.57 2.04
C GLY A 305 -9.46 -11.29 2.30
N PHE A 306 -9.58 -12.48 2.90
CA PHE A 306 -8.49 -13.45 3.00
C PHE A 306 -8.58 -14.38 1.80
N ILE A 307 -7.68 -14.24 0.83
CA ILE A 307 -7.85 -14.83 -0.51
C ILE A 307 -6.77 -15.87 -0.80
N GLU A 308 -5.53 -15.42 -0.96
CA GLU A 308 -4.44 -16.24 -1.45
C GLU A 308 -3.67 -16.92 -0.34
N THR A 309 -3.31 -18.19 -0.52
CA THR A 309 -2.64 -19.00 0.50
C THR A 309 -1.14 -19.18 0.26
N TYR A 310 -0.55 -18.46 -0.71
CA TYR A 310 0.86 -18.60 -1.10
C TYR A 310 1.85 -18.37 0.05
N GLN A 311 1.52 -17.47 0.97
CA GLN A 311 2.38 -17.13 2.11
C GLN A 311 2.38 -18.22 3.18
N ASP A 312 1.35 -19.05 3.24
CA ASP A 312 1.29 -20.15 4.19
C ASP A 312 2.14 -21.33 3.71
N PRO A 313 3.13 -21.79 4.50
CA PRO A 313 3.91 -22.98 4.15
C PRO A 313 3.08 -24.23 3.87
N LEU A 314 1.85 -24.33 4.41
CA LEU A 314 0.93 -25.45 4.17
C LEU A 314 -0.24 -25.11 3.22
N GLY A 315 -0.34 -23.87 2.74
CA GLY A 315 -1.35 -23.46 1.77
C GLY A 315 -2.81 -23.45 2.27
N LEU A 316 -3.03 -23.34 3.59
CA LEU A 316 -4.36 -23.32 4.24
C LEU A 316 -4.83 -21.90 4.60
N LYS A 317 -3.90 -20.99 4.89
CA LYS A 317 -4.18 -19.68 5.50
C LYS A 317 -4.17 -18.57 4.46
N GLY A 318 -5.26 -17.82 4.38
CA GLY A 318 -5.41 -16.72 3.45
C GLY A 318 -4.70 -15.45 3.93
N SER A 319 -3.85 -14.91 3.07
CA SER A 319 -3.33 -13.54 3.16
C SER A 319 -4.46 -12.55 2.89
N TRP A 320 -4.45 -11.44 3.62
CA TRP A 320 -5.43 -10.38 3.41
C TRP A 320 -5.02 -9.53 2.21
N GLU A 321 -5.94 -9.34 1.27
CA GLU A 321 -5.76 -8.43 0.14
C GLU A 321 -7.02 -7.65 -0.19
N GLY A 322 -6.84 -6.56 -0.93
CA GLY A 322 -7.96 -5.88 -1.54
C GLY A 322 -7.59 -5.11 -2.80
N LEU A 323 -8.54 -5.12 -3.74
CA LEU A 323 -8.50 -4.39 -4.99
C LEU A 323 -9.86 -3.74 -5.22
N VAL A 324 -9.85 -2.52 -5.74
CA VAL A 324 -11.05 -1.86 -6.25
C VAL A 324 -10.87 -1.68 -7.74
N GLU A 325 -11.83 -2.12 -8.52
CA GLU A 325 -11.69 -2.32 -9.96
C GLU A 325 -12.78 -1.54 -10.70
N ILE A 326 -12.40 -0.81 -11.75
CA ILE A 326 -13.31 -0.16 -12.68
C ILE A 326 -13.29 -0.97 -13.97
N ILE A 327 -14.41 -1.55 -14.35
CA ILE A 327 -14.48 -2.45 -15.50
C ILE A 327 -14.31 -1.66 -16.79
N ASP A 328 -13.46 -2.17 -17.69
CA ASP A 328 -13.30 -1.68 -19.06
C ASP A 328 -14.17 -2.53 -19.98
N HIS A 329 -15.41 -2.08 -20.20
CA HIS A 329 -16.37 -2.81 -21.03
C HIS A 329 -15.91 -3.01 -22.47
N LYS A 330 -15.12 -2.07 -23.01
CA LYS A 330 -14.62 -2.11 -24.39
C LYS A 330 -13.51 -3.15 -24.52
N ALA A 331 -12.52 -3.13 -23.62
CA ALA A 331 -11.46 -4.14 -23.62
C ALA A 331 -12.01 -5.53 -23.29
N SER A 332 -13.00 -5.62 -22.38
CA SER A 332 -13.70 -6.88 -22.08
C SER A 332 -14.55 -7.41 -23.25
N GLU A 333 -14.92 -6.57 -24.23
CA GLU A 333 -15.58 -7.06 -25.46
C GLU A 333 -14.62 -7.85 -26.34
N GLN A 334 -13.35 -7.48 -26.38
CA GLN A 334 -12.32 -8.19 -27.14
C GLN A 334 -12.06 -9.59 -26.58
N THR A 335 -12.00 -9.74 -25.26
CA THR A 335 -11.86 -11.05 -24.61
C THR A 335 -13.10 -11.92 -24.83
N ARG A 336 -14.31 -11.35 -24.74
CA ARG A 336 -15.56 -12.05 -25.09
C ARG A 336 -15.57 -12.55 -26.54
N LEU A 337 -15.07 -11.74 -27.48
CA LEU A 337 -14.96 -12.12 -28.88
C LEU A 337 -14.06 -13.35 -29.07
N LEU A 338 -12.94 -13.43 -28.34
CA LEU A 338 -12.07 -14.62 -28.33
C LEU A 338 -12.80 -15.85 -27.79
N SER A 339 -13.47 -15.71 -26.64
CA SER A 339 -14.20 -16.82 -26.01
C SER A 339 -15.31 -17.38 -26.89
N GLN A 340 -16.04 -16.51 -27.62
CA GLN A 340 -17.07 -16.91 -28.58
C GLN A 340 -16.52 -17.73 -29.77
N HIS A 341 -15.22 -17.60 -30.06
CA HIS A 341 -14.54 -18.34 -31.11
C HIS A 341 -13.75 -19.55 -30.59
N ALA A 342 -13.90 -19.95 -29.32
CA ALA A 342 -13.15 -21.06 -28.72
C ALA A 342 -13.19 -22.36 -29.55
N ASP A 343 -14.36 -22.70 -30.11
CA ASP A 343 -14.54 -23.83 -31.03
C ASP A 343 -13.60 -23.76 -32.23
N TRP A 344 -13.46 -22.58 -32.84
CA TRP A 344 -12.61 -22.35 -34.00
C TRP A 344 -11.14 -22.58 -33.66
N PHE A 345 -10.71 -22.10 -32.48
CA PHE A 345 -9.33 -22.25 -32.02
C PHE A 345 -9.02 -23.71 -31.67
N GLU A 346 -9.88 -24.38 -30.92
CA GLU A 346 -9.68 -25.79 -30.55
C GLU A 346 -9.58 -26.69 -31.78
N GLN A 347 -10.46 -26.49 -32.78
CA GLN A 347 -10.46 -27.27 -34.02
C GLN A 347 -9.21 -27.04 -34.88
N ARG A 348 -8.57 -25.87 -34.78
CA ARG A 348 -7.34 -25.53 -35.51
C ARG A 348 -6.07 -25.64 -34.68
N ALA A 349 -6.17 -26.00 -33.41
CA ALA A 349 -5.02 -26.18 -32.55
C ALA A 349 -4.13 -27.29 -33.14
N PRO A 350 -2.80 -27.09 -33.22
CA PRO A 350 -1.86 -28.04 -33.83
C PRO A 350 -1.57 -29.24 -32.92
N ILE A 351 -2.56 -29.66 -32.13
CA ILE A 351 -2.51 -30.80 -31.22
C ILE A 351 -3.15 -32.03 -31.87
N ASP A 352 -2.93 -33.21 -31.27
CA ASP A 352 -3.59 -34.44 -31.73
C ASP A 352 -5.12 -34.33 -31.59
N GLU A 353 -5.86 -34.82 -32.60
CA GLU A 353 -7.32 -34.77 -32.62
C GLU A 353 -7.94 -35.50 -31.43
N ALA A 354 -7.29 -36.56 -30.94
CA ALA A 354 -7.73 -37.32 -29.77
C ALA A 354 -7.75 -36.46 -28.48
N TYR A 355 -6.96 -35.39 -28.44
CA TYR A 355 -6.83 -34.50 -27.29
C TYR A 355 -7.54 -33.17 -27.47
N ARG A 356 -8.29 -32.97 -28.57
CA ARG A 356 -9.18 -31.81 -28.72
C ARG A 356 -10.45 -32.00 -27.90
N LYS A 357 -10.91 -30.92 -27.27
CA LYS A 357 -12.21 -30.89 -26.60
C LYS A 357 -13.34 -30.91 -27.64
N PRO A 358 -14.40 -31.73 -27.44
CA PRO A 358 -15.55 -31.74 -28.34
C PRO A 358 -16.41 -30.48 -28.20
N ASN A 359 -16.49 -29.91 -26.99
CA ASN A 359 -17.21 -28.67 -26.69
C ASN A 359 -16.29 -27.75 -25.86
N PRO A 360 -15.30 -27.09 -26.49
CA PRO A 360 -14.46 -26.12 -25.80
C PRO A 360 -15.32 -24.93 -25.36
N CYS A 361 -15.14 -24.48 -24.13
CA CYS A 361 -15.74 -23.25 -23.64
C CYS A 361 -14.61 -22.28 -23.37
N GLY A 362 -14.59 -21.16 -24.08
CA GLY A 362 -13.66 -20.08 -23.79
C GLY A 362 -14.07 -19.38 -22.50
N ILE A 363 -13.09 -19.05 -21.67
CA ILE A 363 -13.31 -18.20 -20.49
C ILE A 363 -13.17 -16.76 -20.98
N SER A 364 -14.10 -15.87 -20.66
CA SER A 364 -13.93 -14.44 -20.96
C SER A 364 -13.29 -13.76 -19.75
N ALA A 365 -12.10 -13.19 -19.93
CA ALA A 365 -11.49 -12.36 -18.89
C ALA A 365 -12.13 -10.98 -18.86
N THR A 366 -12.44 -10.47 -17.68
CA THR A 366 -12.85 -9.08 -17.48
C THR A 366 -11.61 -8.19 -17.43
N VAL A 367 -11.53 -7.20 -18.31
CA VAL A 367 -10.45 -6.23 -18.27
C VAL A 367 -10.86 -5.10 -17.33
N VAL A 368 -9.97 -4.72 -16.41
CA VAL A 368 -10.25 -3.71 -15.39
C VAL A 368 -9.13 -2.69 -15.27
N HIS A 369 -9.47 -1.51 -14.77
CA HIS A 369 -8.52 -0.54 -14.25
C HIS A 369 -8.61 -0.52 -12.73
N VAL A 370 -7.51 -0.79 -12.03
CA VAL A 370 -7.52 -0.74 -10.56
C VAL A 370 -7.56 0.71 -10.08
N ALA A 371 -8.47 1.00 -9.16
CA ALA A 371 -8.57 2.29 -8.49
C ALA A 371 -7.75 2.33 -7.19
N MET A 372 -7.70 1.22 -6.47
CA MET A 372 -6.98 1.11 -5.20
C MET A 372 -6.45 -0.30 -4.99
N LEU A 373 -5.20 -0.39 -4.52
CA LEU A 373 -4.55 -1.64 -4.14
C LEU A 373 -4.31 -1.67 -2.62
N GLY A 374 -4.46 -2.84 -1.99
CA GLY A 374 -4.19 -3.03 -0.57
C GLY A 374 -3.79 -4.47 -0.23
N GLY A 375 -3.12 -4.64 0.91
CA GLY A 375 -2.69 -5.95 1.41
C GLY A 375 -1.63 -6.59 0.51
N ASP A 376 -1.77 -7.89 0.22
CA ASP A 376 -0.84 -8.66 -0.63
C ASP A 376 -0.71 -8.07 -2.05
N SER A 377 -1.72 -7.33 -2.51
CA SER A 377 -1.73 -6.66 -3.81
C SER A 377 -1.09 -5.26 -3.83
N TYR A 378 -0.52 -4.77 -2.72
CA TYR A 378 0.15 -3.45 -2.67
C TYR A 378 1.47 -3.49 -1.90
N PRO A 379 2.54 -2.85 -2.40
CA PRO A 379 2.63 -2.01 -3.61
C PRO A 379 2.96 -2.78 -4.89
N ALA A 380 3.17 -4.09 -4.82
CA ALA A 380 3.46 -4.95 -5.97
C ALA A 380 2.22 -5.79 -6.31
N PRO A 381 1.32 -5.32 -7.19
CA PRO A 381 0.10 -6.05 -7.53
C PRO A 381 0.41 -7.24 -8.45
N PRO A 382 -0.47 -8.26 -8.47
CA PRO A 382 -0.51 -9.20 -9.57
C PRO A 382 -0.87 -8.50 -10.87
N ILE A 383 -0.65 -9.17 -11.99
CA ILE A 383 -0.95 -8.64 -13.33
C ILE A 383 -2.31 -9.16 -13.84
N GLY A 384 -2.68 -10.37 -13.42
CA GLY A 384 -4.00 -10.96 -13.60
C GLY A 384 -4.42 -11.78 -12.38
N ILE A 385 -5.71 -12.00 -12.21
CA ILE A 385 -6.31 -12.67 -11.04
C ILE A 385 -7.40 -13.63 -11.52
N ASN A 386 -7.51 -14.82 -10.93
CA ASN A 386 -8.56 -15.77 -11.28
C ASN A 386 -9.23 -16.38 -10.05
N LEU A 387 -10.41 -15.85 -9.71
CA LEU A 387 -11.11 -16.15 -8.44
C LEU A 387 -12.54 -16.66 -8.66
N PRO A 388 -13.15 -17.33 -7.67
CA PRO A 388 -12.60 -17.71 -6.36
C PRO A 388 -11.64 -18.91 -6.44
N ASN A 389 -10.91 -19.16 -5.36
CA ASN A 389 -9.96 -20.28 -5.25
C ASN A 389 -10.62 -21.65 -5.03
N ALA A 390 -11.85 -21.70 -4.51
CA ALA A 390 -12.52 -22.97 -4.20
C ALA A 390 -12.96 -23.72 -5.47
N ASP A 391 -12.31 -24.83 -5.79
CA ASP A 391 -12.56 -25.65 -7.00
C ASP A 391 -14.02 -26.11 -7.14
N ALA A 392 -14.68 -26.44 -6.04
CA ALA A 392 -16.08 -26.85 -6.05
C ALA A 392 -17.01 -25.71 -6.52
N ILE A 393 -16.68 -24.47 -6.17
CA ILE A 393 -17.40 -23.28 -6.64
C ILE A 393 -17.08 -23.06 -8.12
N ARG A 394 -15.79 -23.09 -8.49
CA ARG A 394 -15.33 -22.91 -9.88
C ARG A 394 -16.01 -23.87 -10.85
N THR A 395 -16.06 -25.15 -10.47
CA THR A 395 -16.64 -26.22 -11.30
C THR A 395 -18.15 -26.05 -11.51
N LYS A 396 -18.86 -25.52 -10.52
CA LYS A 396 -20.33 -25.47 -10.55
C LYS A 396 -20.90 -24.11 -10.95
N TYR A 397 -20.24 -23.02 -10.57
CA TYR A 397 -20.73 -21.66 -10.70
C TYR A 397 -19.82 -20.77 -11.58
N GLY A 398 -18.63 -21.26 -11.96
CA GLY A 398 -17.66 -20.54 -12.78
C GLY A 398 -16.61 -19.80 -11.97
N SER A 399 -15.80 -18.99 -12.65
CA SER A 399 -14.79 -18.10 -12.07
C SER A 399 -14.74 -16.78 -12.84
N LYS A 400 -14.16 -15.76 -12.23
CA LYS A 400 -13.82 -14.48 -12.86
C LYS A 400 -12.31 -14.44 -13.06
N SER A 401 -11.88 -14.40 -14.32
CA SER A 401 -10.51 -14.05 -14.68
C SER A 401 -10.44 -12.55 -14.96
N ILE A 402 -9.48 -11.86 -14.37
CA ILE A 402 -9.36 -10.40 -14.37
C ILE A 402 -7.97 -10.04 -14.90
N ARG A 403 -7.91 -9.06 -15.81
CA ARG A 403 -6.65 -8.48 -16.31
C ARG A 403 -6.57 -7.00 -15.94
N ILE A 404 -5.47 -6.55 -15.35
CA ILE A 404 -5.34 -5.19 -14.80
C ILE A 404 -4.62 -4.25 -15.80
N GLU A 405 -5.41 -3.50 -16.57
CA GLU A 405 -4.96 -2.71 -17.72
C GLU A 405 -4.07 -1.52 -17.35
N ASN A 406 -4.48 -0.68 -16.40
CA ASN A 406 -3.71 0.52 -16.05
C ASN A 406 -2.38 0.23 -15.35
N ILE A 407 -2.22 -0.94 -14.73
CA ILE A 407 -0.93 -1.41 -14.21
C ILE A 407 -0.02 -1.85 -15.36
N HIS A 408 -0.54 -2.63 -16.32
CA HIS A 408 0.18 -2.96 -17.55
C HIS A 408 0.65 -1.70 -18.29
N ALA A 409 -0.25 -0.76 -18.53
CA ALA A 409 0.06 0.49 -19.19
C ALA A 409 1.14 1.30 -18.45
N ALA A 410 1.12 1.31 -17.11
CA ALA A 410 2.14 1.97 -16.32
C ALA A 410 3.52 1.29 -16.43
N TYR A 411 3.58 -0.04 -16.55
CA TYR A 411 4.82 -0.76 -16.84
C TYR A 411 5.38 -0.41 -18.23
N ASP A 412 4.52 -0.41 -19.24
CA ASP A 412 4.90 -0.12 -20.63
C ASP A 412 5.41 1.32 -20.78
N ASN A 413 4.76 2.28 -20.11
CA ASN A 413 5.11 3.70 -20.20
C ASN A 413 6.40 4.07 -19.44
N ALA A 414 6.86 3.22 -18.51
CA ALA A 414 8.00 3.51 -17.67
C ALA A 414 9.28 3.75 -18.49
N SER A 415 9.94 4.90 -18.26
CA SER A 415 11.19 5.26 -18.97
C SER A 415 12.31 4.21 -18.83
N SER A 416 12.27 3.43 -17.75
CA SER A 416 13.17 2.31 -17.53
C SER A 416 13.02 1.21 -18.58
N HIS A 417 11.79 0.96 -19.06
CA HIS A 417 11.51 -0.06 -20.07
C HIS A 417 12.23 0.28 -21.38
N ARG A 418 12.09 1.54 -21.84
CA ARG A 418 12.76 2.03 -23.06
C ARG A 418 14.28 1.94 -22.97
N LYS A 419 14.87 2.33 -21.84
CA LYS A 419 16.33 2.25 -21.64
C LYS A 419 16.85 0.81 -21.62
N GLU A 420 16.06 -0.12 -21.09
CA GLU A 420 16.40 -1.55 -21.15
C GLU A 420 16.41 -2.04 -22.59
N ASP A 421 15.42 -1.66 -23.39
CA ASP A 421 15.33 -2.09 -24.77
C ASP A 421 16.48 -1.52 -25.61
N GLU A 422 16.83 -0.24 -25.44
CA GLU A 422 18.02 0.35 -26.08
C GLU A 422 19.30 -0.44 -25.78
N LEU A 423 19.40 -1.02 -24.58
CA LEU A 423 20.59 -1.75 -24.15
C LEU A 423 20.64 -3.21 -24.63
N PHE A 424 19.52 -3.93 -24.55
CA PHE A 424 19.46 -5.35 -24.91
C PHE A 424 19.01 -5.62 -26.34
N ILE A 425 18.54 -4.60 -27.07
CA ILE A 425 18.02 -4.70 -28.44
C ILE A 425 18.76 -3.65 -29.29
N PRO A 426 19.98 -3.95 -29.75
CA PRO A 426 20.78 -2.99 -30.50
C PRO A 426 20.16 -2.65 -31.87
N ASN A 427 19.31 -3.52 -32.42
CA ASN A 427 18.65 -3.29 -33.70
C ASN A 427 17.50 -2.26 -33.55
N GLU A 428 17.67 -1.10 -34.18
CA GLU A 428 16.71 -0.01 -34.21
C GLU A 428 15.37 -0.39 -34.87
N GLU A 429 15.37 -1.17 -35.95
CA GLU A 429 14.13 -1.57 -36.63
C GLU A 429 13.27 -2.46 -35.74
N VAL A 430 13.91 -3.34 -34.95
CA VAL A 430 13.21 -4.16 -33.96
C VAL A 430 12.65 -3.29 -32.84
N ARG A 431 13.41 -2.31 -32.33
CA ARG A 431 12.90 -1.36 -31.32
C ARG A 431 11.70 -0.58 -31.82
N GLN A 432 11.74 -0.06 -33.04
CA GLN A 432 10.60 0.64 -33.66
C GLN A 432 9.38 -0.26 -33.88
N MET A 433 9.59 -1.55 -34.18
CA MET A 433 8.51 -2.53 -34.26
C MET A 433 7.86 -2.75 -32.89
N LEU A 434 8.67 -2.92 -31.84
CA LEU A 434 8.20 -3.10 -30.46
C LEU A 434 7.43 -1.86 -29.98
N GLU A 435 7.98 -0.66 -30.17
CA GLU A 435 7.30 0.60 -29.83
C GLU A 435 5.91 0.72 -30.48
N ARG A 436 5.75 0.16 -31.69
CA ARG A 436 4.51 0.27 -32.47
C ARG A 436 3.46 -0.79 -32.11
N TYR A 437 3.87 -1.99 -31.72
CA TYR A 437 2.96 -3.14 -31.63
C TYR A 437 2.99 -3.89 -30.30
N GLU A 438 4.07 -3.81 -29.52
CA GLU A 438 4.27 -4.66 -28.32
C GLU A 438 3.12 -4.55 -27.33
N SER A 439 2.71 -3.34 -26.97
CA SER A 439 1.65 -3.13 -25.98
C SER A 439 0.32 -3.75 -26.43
N GLN A 440 0.01 -3.78 -27.73
CA GLN A 440 -1.19 -4.44 -28.25
C GLN A 440 -1.01 -5.96 -28.31
N THR A 441 0.14 -6.44 -28.79
CA THR A 441 0.37 -7.87 -29.00
C THR A 441 0.57 -8.61 -27.69
N SER A 442 1.18 -7.98 -26.70
CA SER A 442 1.36 -8.52 -25.36
C SER A 442 0.02 -8.70 -24.65
N ARG A 443 -0.87 -7.70 -24.73
CA ARG A 443 -2.26 -7.81 -24.26
C ARG A 443 -3.00 -8.96 -24.93
N LEU A 444 -2.91 -9.05 -26.26
CA LEU A 444 -3.58 -10.11 -27.02
C LEU A 444 -3.00 -11.50 -26.71
N HIS A 445 -1.68 -11.61 -26.52
CA HIS A 445 -1.03 -12.85 -26.09
C HIS A 445 -1.58 -13.29 -24.73
N THR A 446 -1.63 -12.39 -23.75
CA THR A 446 -2.23 -12.67 -22.44
C THR A 446 -3.70 -13.07 -22.57
N ASP A 447 -4.50 -12.38 -23.39
CA ASP A 447 -5.91 -12.73 -23.59
C ASP A 447 -6.06 -14.13 -24.20
N LEU A 448 -5.24 -14.49 -25.19
CA LEU A 448 -5.23 -15.84 -25.77
C LEU A 448 -4.78 -16.90 -24.75
N HIS A 449 -3.77 -16.61 -23.93
CA HIS A 449 -3.26 -17.49 -22.87
C HIS A 449 -4.35 -17.80 -21.85
N GLU A 450 -4.96 -16.76 -21.28
CA GLU A 450 -5.94 -16.86 -20.19
C GLU A 450 -7.29 -17.39 -20.68
N CYS A 451 -7.81 -16.84 -21.78
CA CYS A 451 -9.18 -17.11 -22.23
C CYS A 451 -9.31 -18.47 -22.93
N LEU A 452 -8.25 -18.91 -23.60
CA LEU A 452 -8.28 -20.07 -24.50
C LEU A 452 -7.15 -21.06 -24.23
N GLY A 453 -5.94 -20.60 -23.89
CA GLY A 453 -4.78 -21.42 -23.61
C GLY A 453 -5.08 -22.46 -22.54
N HIS A 454 -5.33 -22.03 -21.30
CA HIS A 454 -5.72 -22.94 -20.21
C HIS A 454 -7.00 -23.74 -20.49
N GLY A 455 -7.94 -23.16 -21.22
CA GLY A 455 -9.23 -23.76 -21.58
C GLY A 455 -9.15 -24.84 -22.67
N SER A 456 -8.06 -24.92 -23.44
CA SER A 456 -7.92 -25.82 -24.59
C SER A 456 -7.42 -27.23 -24.22
N GLY A 457 -7.70 -28.21 -25.07
CA GLY A 457 -7.23 -29.59 -24.95
C GLY A 457 -7.83 -30.39 -23.79
N GLN A 458 -7.77 -31.72 -23.88
CA GLN A 458 -8.30 -32.64 -22.87
C GLN A 458 -7.31 -33.76 -22.51
N LEU A 459 -7.43 -34.30 -21.30
CA LEU A 459 -6.68 -35.49 -20.87
C LEU A 459 -7.21 -36.75 -21.54
N ALA A 460 -6.34 -37.74 -21.72
CA ALA A 460 -6.78 -39.07 -22.15
C ALA A 460 -7.63 -39.73 -21.03
N PRO A 461 -8.60 -40.59 -21.39
CA PRO A 461 -9.43 -41.28 -20.40
C PRO A 461 -8.58 -42.02 -19.34
N GLY A 462 -8.84 -41.75 -18.07
CA GLY A 462 -8.16 -42.40 -16.94
C GLY A 462 -6.83 -41.78 -16.52
N VAL A 463 -6.35 -40.72 -17.19
CA VAL A 463 -5.16 -39.96 -16.78
C VAL A 463 -5.53 -38.97 -15.68
N SER A 464 -4.77 -38.98 -14.59
CA SER A 464 -4.93 -38.02 -13.49
C SER A 464 -4.45 -36.63 -13.90
N ALA A 465 -5.16 -35.57 -13.47
CA ALA A 465 -4.71 -34.19 -13.64
C ALA A 465 -3.35 -33.93 -12.95
N ASP A 466 -3.07 -34.67 -11.87
CA ASP A 466 -1.84 -34.56 -11.08
C ASP A 466 -0.70 -35.45 -11.59
N ALA A 467 -0.89 -36.15 -12.72
CA ALA A 467 0.06 -37.15 -13.21
C ALA A 467 1.49 -36.59 -13.41
N LEU A 468 1.63 -35.29 -13.67
CA LEU A 468 2.92 -34.63 -13.87
C LEU A 468 3.65 -34.25 -12.57
N GLY A 469 2.99 -34.32 -11.41
CA GLY A 469 3.54 -33.93 -10.12
C GLY A 469 4.12 -32.51 -10.13
N GLN A 470 5.35 -32.35 -9.61
CA GLN A 470 6.02 -31.05 -9.49
C GLN A 470 6.30 -30.32 -10.83
N TRP A 471 6.14 -31.01 -11.98
CA TRP A 471 6.36 -30.41 -13.31
C TRP A 471 5.07 -29.84 -13.91
N HIS A 472 3.92 -30.08 -13.26
CA HIS A 472 2.60 -29.71 -13.77
C HIS A 472 2.52 -28.22 -14.12
N SER A 473 2.82 -27.33 -13.19
CA SER A 473 2.67 -25.88 -13.39
C SER A 473 3.50 -25.38 -14.55
N THR A 474 4.80 -25.72 -14.62
CA THR A 474 5.65 -25.30 -15.75
C THR A 474 5.16 -25.81 -17.10
N ILE A 475 4.65 -27.05 -17.15
CA ILE A 475 4.12 -27.64 -18.39
C ILE A 475 2.79 -27.01 -18.80
N GLU A 476 1.89 -26.74 -17.85
CA GLU A 476 0.61 -26.09 -18.12
C GLU A 476 0.80 -24.66 -18.62
N GLU A 477 1.70 -23.91 -17.99
CA GLU A 477 2.07 -22.57 -18.42
C GLU A 477 2.68 -22.55 -19.83
N ALA A 478 3.63 -23.47 -20.10
CA ALA A 478 4.23 -23.57 -21.43
C ALA A 478 3.19 -23.91 -22.49
N ARG A 479 2.19 -24.74 -22.16
CA ARG A 479 1.10 -25.11 -23.06
C ARG A 479 0.23 -23.91 -23.41
N ALA A 480 -0.16 -23.11 -22.41
CA ALA A 480 -1.00 -21.93 -22.60
C ALA A 480 -0.26 -20.83 -23.38
N ASP A 481 1.02 -20.57 -23.08
CA ASP A 481 1.86 -19.63 -23.82
C ASP A 481 2.04 -20.07 -25.28
N LEU A 482 2.33 -21.35 -25.55
CA LEU A 482 2.48 -21.85 -26.92
C LEU A 482 1.18 -21.77 -27.71
N PHE A 483 0.03 -21.98 -27.07
CA PHE A 483 -1.27 -21.78 -27.70
C PHE A 483 -1.43 -20.34 -28.16
N ALA A 484 -1.17 -19.38 -27.27
CA ALA A 484 -1.23 -17.95 -27.58
C ALA A 484 -0.24 -17.55 -28.69
N LEU A 485 1.03 -17.95 -28.57
CA LEU A 485 2.07 -17.68 -29.55
C LEU A 485 1.76 -18.29 -30.92
N TYR A 486 1.15 -19.46 -30.98
CA TYR A 486 0.78 -20.08 -32.25
C TYR A 486 -0.35 -19.30 -32.96
N PHE A 487 -1.36 -18.85 -32.21
CA PHE A 487 -2.56 -18.21 -32.75
C PHE A 487 -2.44 -16.70 -32.95
N ILE A 488 -1.58 -15.99 -32.22
CA ILE A 488 -1.39 -14.55 -32.40
C ILE A 488 -0.90 -14.21 -33.82
N ALA A 489 -0.20 -15.14 -34.48
CA ALA A 489 0.26 -15.00 -35.86
C ALA A 489 -0.78 -15.41 -36.92
N ASP A 490 -1.95 -15.92 -36.52
CA ASP A 490 -2.97 -16.38 -37.45
C ASP A 490 -3.74 -15.21 -38.10
N PRO A 491 -4.01 -15.24 -39.43
CA PRO A 491 -4.83 -14.21 -40.09
C PRO A 491 -6.21 -13.98 -39.46
N LYS A 492 -6.74 -14.96 -38.71
CA LYS A 492 -7.98 -14.79 -37.94
C LYS A 492 -7.91 -13.62 -36.95
N MET A 493 -6.74 -13.28 -36.43
CA MET A 493 -6.56 -12.13 -35.53
C MET A 493 -6.85 -10.79 -36.23
N LEU A 494 -6.57 -10.70 -37.53
CA LEU A 494 -6.94 -9.54 -38.35
C LEU A 494 -8.42 -9.53 -38.70
N GLU A 495 -8.97 -10.70 -39.04
CA GLU A 495 -10.40 -10.85 -39.32
C GLU A 495 -11.27 -10.41 -38.14
N LEU A 496 -10.83 -10.74 -36.91
CA LEU A 496 -11.48 -10.35 -35.67
C LEU A 496 -11.17 -8.91 -35.22
N GLY A 497 -10.32 -8.18 -35.95
CA GLY A 497 -9.92 -6.81 -35.59
C GLY A 497 -9.06 -6.70 -34.33
N LEU A 498 -8.42 -7.79 -33.91
CA LEU A 498 -7.57 -7.86 -32.71
C LEU A 498 -6.13 -7.41 -32.98
N LEU A 499 -5.67 -7.55 -34.23
CA LEU A 499 -4.40 -7.01 -34.70
C LEU A 499 -4.60 -5.94 -35.79
N PRO A 500 -3.68 -4.96 -35.91
CA PRO A 500 -3.81 -3.88 -36.87
C PRO A 500 -3.33 -4.28 -38.27
N ASN A 501 -2.42 -5.26 -38.38
CA ASN A 501 -1.87 -5.81 -39.62
C ASN A 501 -1.09 -7.12 -39.35
N GLN A 502 -0.72 -7.84 -40.42
CA GLN A 502 -0.07 -9.15 -40.34
C GLN A 502 1.37 -9.11 -39.83
N GLU A 503 1.98 -7.93 -39.68
CA GLU A 503 3.34 -7.80 -39.16
C GLU A 503 3.37 -7.69 -37.63
N ALA A 504 2.25 -7.31 -37.00
CA ALA A 504 2.21 -6.98 -35.59
C ALA A 504 2.68 -8.13 -34.68
N TYR A 505 2.30 -9.38 -34.95
CA TYR A 505 2.67 -10.54 -34.13
C TYR A 505 4.19 -10.73 -33.96
N LYS A 506 4.99 -10.18 -34.88
CA LYS A 506 6.46 -10.25 -34.84
C LYS A 506 7.04 -9.55 -33.61
N ALA A 507 6.36 -8.51 -33.11
CA ALA A 507 6.71 -7.85 -31.86
C ALA A 507 6.64 -8.83 -30.68
N GLU A 508 5.54 -9.57 -30.57
CA GLU A 508 5.38 -10.57 -29.50
C GLU A 508 6.40 -11.70 -29.61
N TYR A 509 6.63 -12.22 -30.83
CA TYR A 509 7.60 -13.30 -31.02
C TYR A 509 9.00 -12.87 -30.59
N TYR A 510 9.41 -11.66 -30.98
CA TYR A 510 10.69 -11.11 -30.56
C TYR A 510 10.74 -10.94 -29.05
N ARG A 511 9.74 -10.27 -28.46
CA ARG A 511 9.71 -9.98 -27.03
C ARG A 511 9.69 -11.25 -26.18
N TYR A 512 8.87 -12.24 -26.54
CA TYR A 512 8.74 -13.49 -25.80
C TYR A 512 10.07 -14.26 -25.79
N LEU A 513 10.68 -14.46 -26.97
CA LEU A 513 11.97 -15.15 -27.09
C LEU A 513 13.11 -14.38 -26.40
N HIS A 514 13.16 -13.06 -26.58
CA HIS A 514 14.14 -12.19 -25.93
C HIS A 514 14.01 -12.25 -24.41
N ASN A 515 12.78 -12.27 -23.89
CA ASN A 515 12.53 -12.39 -22.47
C ASN A 515 13.01 -13.73 -21.93
N GLY A 516 12.59 -14.84 -22.56
CA GLY A 516 12.94 -16.20 -22.14
C GLY A 516 14.44 -16.50 -22.18
N LEU A 517 15.16 -15.95 -23.16
CA LEU A 517 16.60 -16.17 -23.36
C LEU A 517 17.48 -15.21 -22.55
N ILE A 518 17.07 -13.94 -22.43
CA ILE A 518 17.94 -12.84 -21.99
C ILE A 518 17.29 -12.05 -20.84
N LYS A 519 16.22 -11.30 -21.12
CA LYS A 519 15.73 -10.24 -20.21
C LYS A 519 15.33 -10.77 -18.84
N GLN A 520 14.73 -11.96 -18.76
CA GLN A 520 14.29 -12.50 -17.46
C GLN A 520 15.44 -12.84 -16.50
N LEU A 521 16.64 -13.09 -17.02
CA LEU A 521 17.80 -13.50 -16.20
C LEU A 521 18.31 -12.38 -15.30
N VAL A 522 17.94 -11.11 -15.55
CA VAL A 522 18.25 -9.99 -14.63
C VAL A 522 17.67 -10.17 -13.23
N ARG A 523 16.64 -11.02 -13.09
CA ARG A 523 15.96 -11.34 -11.82
C ARG A 523 16.63 -12.48 -11.05
N ILE A 524 17.57 -13.19 -11.66
CA ILE A 524 18.24 -14.34 -11.05
C ILE A 524 19.52 -13.88 -10.38
N ARG A 525 19.76 -14.32 -9.13
CA ARG A 525 21.04 -14.03 -8.46
C ARG A 525 22.15 -14.88 -9.06
N SER A 526 23.38 -14.36 -9.10
CA SER A 526 24.53 -15.11 -9.62
C SER A 526 24.68 -16.48 -8.93
N GLY A 527 24.91 -17.54 -9.71
CA GLY A 527 24.98 -18.92 -9.23
C GLY A 527 23.63 -19.61 -8.95
N GLN A 528 22.50 -18.91 -9.02
CA GLN A 528 21.17 -19.49 -8.83
C GLN A 528 20.58 -20.05 -10.14
N ARG A 529 19.51 -20.85 -10.00
CA ARG A 529 18.73 -21.45 -11.09
C ARG A 529 17.38 -20.76 -11.25
N ILE A 530 16.68 -21.07 -12.35
CA ILE A 530 15.29 -20.64 -12.52
C ILE A 530 14.39 -21.55 -11.69
N GLU A 531 13.66 -20.97 -10.74
CA GLU A 531 12.77 -21.70 -9.83
C GLU A 531 11.29 -21.53 -10.16
N GLU A 532 10.88 -20.30 -10.48
CA GLU A 532 9.50 -19.92 -10.74
C GLU A 532 8.97 -20.56 -12.04
N ALA A 533 7.73 -21.07 -12.01
CA ALA A 533 7.13 -21.86 -13.08
C ALA A 533 6.96 -21.10 -14.40
N HIS A 534 6.52 -19.84 -14.38
CA HIS A 534 6.37 -19.03 -15.59
C HIS A 534 7.75 -18.70 -16.21
N MET A 535 8.75 -18.36 -15.40
CA MET A 535 10.11 -18.15 -15.89
C MET A 535 10.70 -19.42 -16.52
N ARG A 536 10.47 -20.59 -15.90
CA ARG A 536 10.88 -21.89 -16.45
C ARG A 536 10.19 -22.18 -17.77
N ASN A 537 8.90 -21.89 -17.89
CA ASN A 537 8.12 -22.10 -19.12
C ASN A 537 8.71 -21.26 -20.27
N ARG A 538 8.95 -19.95 -20.03
CA ARG A 538 9.48 -19.02 -21.06
C ARG A 538 10.88 -19.41 -21.48
N ALA A 539 11.73 -19.81 -20.52
CA ALA A 539 13.05 -20.35 -20.78
C ALA A 539 12.96 -21.63 -21.63
N LEU A 540 12.07 -22.54 -21.24
CA LEU A 540 11.86 -23.82 -21.93
C LEU A 540 11.50 -23.60 -23.39
N ILE A 541 10.45 -22.82 -23.66
CA ILE A 541 9.97 -22.56 -25.02
C ILE A 541 11.07 -21.89 -25.84
N SER A 542 11.67 -20.82 -25.32
CA SER A 542 12.61 -20.03 -26.10
C SER A 542 13.90 -20.78 -26.41
N ARG A 543 14.39 -21.58 -25.44
CA ARG A 543 15.60 -22.41 -25.62
C ARG A 543 15.34 -23.63 -26.49
N TRP A 544 14.14 -24.20 -26.45
CA TRP A 544 13.76 -25.28 -27.36
C TRP A 544 13.69 -24.78 -28.81
N VAL A 545 13.08 -23.60 -29.04
CA VAL A 545 12.96 -23.00 -30.37
C VAL A 545 14.32 -22.68 -30.98
N ILE A 546 15.23 -22.06 -30.22
CA ILE A 546 16.57 -21.72 -30.71
C ILE A 546 17.48 -22.95 -30.95
N ASP A 547 17.27 -24.04 -30.20
CA ASP A 547 18.01 -25.29 -30.41
C ASP A 547 17.46 -26.12 -31.58
N THR A 548 16.16 -25.99 -31.85
CA THR A 548 15.47 -26.75 -32.91
C THR A 548 15.61 -26.11 -34.30
N LEU A 549 15.57 -24.78 -34.38
CA LEU A 549 15.59 -24.06 -35.64
C LEU A 549 17.02 -23.71 -36.07
N PRO A 550 17.30 -23.69 -37.38
CA PRO A 550 18.64 -23.39 -37.88
C PRO A 550 18.96 -21.89 -37.77
N LYS A 551 20.24 -21.54 -37.72
CA LYS A 551 20.71 -20.16 -37.51
C LYS A 551 20.22 -19.17 -38.57
N GLU A 552 19.93 -19.65 -39.79
CA GLU A 552 19.33 -18.84 -40.87
C GLU A 552 17.89 -18.37 -40.57
N VAL A 553 17.27 -18.87 -39.49
CA VAL A 553 15.96 -18.44 -39.00
C VAL A 553 16.11 -17.52 -37.80
N LEU A 554 16.82 -17.96 -36.77
CA LEU A 554 17.14 -17.15 -35.60
C LEU A 554 18.45 -17.59 -34.96
N GLU A 555 19.15 -16.66 -34.33
CA GLU A 555 20.36 -16.94 -33.57
C GLU A 555 20.53 -15.99 -32.40
N GLN A 556 21.29 -16.44 -31.39
CA GLN A 556 21.66 -15.64 -30.23
C GLN A 556 23.18 -15.52 -30.16
N GLU A 557 23.66 -14.29 -30.16
CA GLU A 557 25.06 -13.95 -29.98
C GLU A 557 25.23 -13.17 -28.67
N GLY A 558 25.66 -13.85 -27.61
CA GLY A 558 25.75 -13.25 -26.28
C GLY A 558 24.37 -12.78 -25.81
N THR A 559 24.22 -11.48 -25.56
CA THR A 559 22.96 -10.84 -25.13
C THR A 559 22.10 -10.33 -26.28
N ASN A 560 22.47 -10.62 -27.53
CA ASN A 560 21.74 -10.16 -28.71
C ASN A 560 20.94 -11.32 -29.33
N LEU A 561 19.63 -11.13 -29.47
CA LEU A 561 18.75 -12.03 -30.22
C LEU A 561 18.51 -11.46 -31.62
N ILE A 562 18.78 -12.26 -32.64
CA ILE A 562 18.56 -11.92 -34.04
C ILE A 562 17.54 -12.90 -34.62
N ILE A 563 16.43 -12.38 -35.15
CA ILE A 563 15.43 -13.15 -35.88
C ILE A 563 15.46 -12.73 -37.34
N HIS A 564 15.85 -13.65 -38.21
CA HIS A 564 15.92 -13.44 -39.66
C HIS A 564 14.59 -13.76 -40.34
N LYS A 565 13.85 -14.76 -39.83
CA LYS A 565 12.57 -15.22 -40.38
C LYS A 565 11.60 -15.60 -39.25
N TYR A 566 10.40 -15.03 -39.28
CA TYR A 566 9.41 -15.24 -38.22
C TYR A 566 8.47 -16.41 -38.50
N GLU A 567 8.25 -16.75 -39.77
CA GLU A 567 7.28 -17.75 -40.20
C GLU A 567 7.64 -19.17 -39.70
N PRO A 568 8.90 -19.63 -39.77
CA PRO A 568 9.26 -20.96 -39.26
C PRO A 568 9.14 -21.07 -37.73
N ILE A 569 9.19 -19.95 -37.01
CA ILE A 569 9.03 -19.92 -35.55
C ILE A 569 7.60 -20.34 -35.16
N ARG A 570 6.59 -19.95 -35.94
CA ARG A 570 5.20 -20.36 -35.71
C ARG A 570 5.06 -21.89 -35.83
N GLU A 571 5.70 -22.49 -36.82
CA GLU A 571 5.69 -23.95 -37.02
C GLU A 571 6.36 -24.67 -35.85
N ALA A 572 7.49 -24.13 -35.36
CA ALA A 572 8.17 -24.63 -34.17
C ALA A 572 7.30 -24.55 -32.92
N PHE A 573 6.62 -23.42 -32.68
CA PHE A 573 5.66 -23.30 -31.58
C PHE A 573 4.53 -24.33 -31.69
N GLY A 574 3.96 -24.54 -32.88
CA GLY A 574 2.93 -25.55 -33.10
C GLY A 574 3.42 -26.98 -32.84
N SER A 575 4.64 -27.31 -33.27
CA SER A 575 5.26 -28.61 -33.00
C SER A 575 5.50 -28.85 -31.51
N LEU A 576 6.00 -27.84 -30.78
CA LEU A 576 6.20 -27.95 -29.33
C LEU A 576 4.88 -28.02 -28.58
N LEU A 577 3.86 -27.25 -29.00
CA LEU A 577 2.52 -27.30 -28.43
C LEU A 577 1.91 -28.70 -28.55
N LYS A 578 2.10 -29.35 -29.71
CA LYS A 578 1.67 -30.73 -29.94
C LYS A 578 2.28 -31.69 -28.93
N GLU A 579 3.59 -31.60 -28.72
CA GLU A 579 4.30 -32.49 -27.79
C GLU A 579 3.94 -32.20 -26.34
N ILE A 580 3.87 -30.93 -25.93
CA ILE A 580 3.47 -30.54 -24.58
C ILE A 580 2.03 -30.97 -24.28
N GLN A 581 1.11 -30.82 -25.23
CA GLN A 581 -0.26 -31.33 -25.09
C GLN A 581 -0.27 -32.86 -24.94
N ARG A 582 0.52 -33.60 -25.74
CA ARG A 582 0.65 -35.06 -25.59
C ARG A 582 1.15 -35.44 -24.21
N ILE A 583 2.21 -34.79 -23.73
CA ILE A 583 2.80 -35.01 -22.40
C ILE A 583 1.72 -34.83 -21.31
N LYS A 584 0.99 -33.71 -21.34
CA LYS A 584 -0.09 -33.44 -20.40
C LYS A 584 -1.20 -34.49 -20.52
N SER A 585 -1.71 -34.73 -21.72
CA SER A 585 -2.86 -35.60 -21.96
C SER A 585 -2.58 -37.07 -21.63
N CYS A 586 -1.33 -37.53 -21.77
CA CYS A 586 -0.90 -38.88 -21.40
C CYS A 586 -0.42 -39.01 -19.96
N GLY A 587 -0.21 -37.90 -19.23
CA GLY A 587 0.40 -37.93 -17.90
C GLY A 587 1.87 -38.37 -17.92
N ASP A 588 2.61 -38.02 -18.96
CA ASP A 588 3.99 -38.46 -19.19
C ASP A 588 4.99 -37.65 -18.35
N ALA A 589 5.03 -37.96 -17.04
CA ALA A 589 5.86 -37.24 -16.08
C ALA A 589 7.37 -37.30 -16.39
N LEU A 590 7.84 -38.34 -17.09
CA LEU A 590 9.23 -38.49 -17.48
C LEU A 590 9.58 -37.52 -18.61
N ALA A 591 8.77 -37.47 -19.67
CA ALA A 591 8.97 -36.50 -20.74
C ALA A 591 8.86 -35.06 -20.24
N ALA A 592 7.89 -34.77 -19.35
CA ALA A 592 7.78 -33.47 -18.68
C ALA A 592 9.06 -33.09 -17.93
N LYS A 593 9.57 -33.99 -17.10
CA LYS A 593 10.82 -33.80 -16.36
C LYS A 593 11.99 -33.52 -17.29
N ASP A 594 12.14 -34.29 -18.37
CA ASP A 594 13.28 -34.19 -19.27
C ASP A 594 13.24 -32.86 -20.05
N LEU A 595 12.06 -32.45 -20.53
CA LEU A 595 11.86 -31.16 -21.20
C LEU A 595 12.19 -29.98 -20.27
N VAL A 596 11.64 -29.97 -19.06
CA VAL A 596 11.85 -28.90 -18.08
C VAL A 596 13.29 -28.85 -17.59
N LYS A 597 13.92 -30.00 -17.32
CA LYS A 597 15.33 -30.02 -16.89
C LYS A 597 16.29 -29.57 -17.98
N THR A 598 16.02 -29.93 -19.23
CA THR A 598 16.90 -29.60 -20.36
C THR A 598 16.84 -28.11 -20.67
N TYR A 599 15.63 -27.54 -20.74
CA TYR A 599 15.46 -26.17 -21.25
C TYR A 599 15.01 -25.16 -20.19
N GLY A 600 14.27 -25.57 -19.14
CA GLY A 600 13.60 -24.63 -18.22
C GLY A 600 14.41 -24.17 -17.01
N ILE A 601 15.39 -24.94 -16.52
CA ILE A 601 15.96 -24.73 -15.17
C ILE A 601 17.34 -24.05 -15.19
N GLU A 602 18.28 -24.56 -15.97
CA GLU A 602 19.68 -24.17 -15.84
C GLU A 602 19.94 -22.77 -16.41
N VAL A 603 20.85 -22.03 -15.79
CA VAL A 603 21.24 -20.68 -16.21
C VAL A 603 22.68 -20.71 -16.72
N PRO A 604 22.94 -20.41 -18.02
CA PRO A 604 24.30 -20.39 -18.55
C PRO A 604 25.11 -19.29 -17.87
N GLN A 605 26.08 -19.67 -17.03
CA GLN A 605 26.73 -18.74 -16.09
C GLN A 605 27.48 -17.60 -16.80
N LYS A 606 28.11 -17.89 -17.94
CA LYS A 606 28.82 -16.86 -18.72
C LYS A 606 27.85 -15.81 -19.28
N LEU A 607 26.78 -16.25 -19.93
CA LEU A 607 25.72 -15.38 -20.44
C LEU A 607 25.08 -14.57 -19.31
N HIS A 608 24.77 -15.21 -18.18
CA HIS A 608 24.16 -14.56 -17.04
C HIS A 608 25.05 -13.44 -16.48
N GLN A 609 26.35 -13.70 -16.32
CA GLN A 609 27.29 -12.67 -15.89
C GLN A 609 27.36 -11.51 -16.89
N ASP A 610 27.34 -11.79 -18.19
CA ASP A 610 27.34 -10.76 -19.23
C ASP A 610 26.05 -9.93 -19.19
N ILE A 611 24.88 -10.56 -18.98
CA ILE A 611 23.58 -9.88 -18.79
C ILE A 611 23.59 -9.01 -17.53
N LEU A 612 24.05 -9.51 -16.39
CA LEU A 612 24.09 -8.74 -15.14
C LEU A 612 25.06 -7.55 -15.26
N ASN A 613 26.22 -7.76 -15.90
CA ASN A 613 27.18 -6.68 -16.17
C ASN A 613 26.58 -5.61 -17.07
N LEU A 614 25.87 -6.02 -18.12
CA LEU A 614 25.18 -5.10 -19.03
C LEU A 614 24.07 -4.35 -18.28
N TYR A 615 23.19 -5.06 -17.59
CA TYR A 615 22.08 -4.49 -16.82
C TYR A 615 22.54 -3.48 -15.75
N SER A 616 23.69 -3.74 -15.11
CA SER A 616 24.25 -2.84 -14.10
C SER A 616 24.53 -1.42 -14.62
N GLN A 617 24.71 -1.25 -15.94
CA GLN A 617 24.92 0.05 -16.58
C GLN A 617 23.66 0.93 -16.55
N LEU A 618 22.47 0.34 -16.48
CA LEU A 618 21.19 1.08 -16.47
C LEU A 618 20.88 1.71 -15.11
N ASN A 619 21.54 1.24 -14.05
CA ASN A 619 21.16 1.54 -12.67
C ASN A 619 19.64 1.39 -12.46
N ASN A 620 19.07 0.30 -13.01
CA ASN A 620 17.65 0.04 -12.98
C ASN A 620 17.30 -1.09 -12.02
N PRO A 621 16.39 -0.89 -11.06
CA PRO A 621 15.99 -1.95 -10.16
C PRO A 621 15.05 -2.95 -10.85
N PRO A 622 15.21 -4.27 -10.66
CA PRO A 622 14.44 -5.30 -11.38
C PRO A 622 13.00 -5.45 -10.90
N TYR A 623 12.69 -5.06 -9.65
CA TYR A 623 11.33 -5.15 -9.09
C TYR A 623 10.65 -3.79 -9.17
N LYS A 624 9.35 -3.79 -9.51
CA LYS A 624 8.53 -2.58 -9.53
C LYS A 624 7.37 -2.71 -8.56
N GLY A 625 6.92 -1.56 -8.07
CA GLY A 625 5.61 -1.44 -7.44
C GLY A 625 5.05 -0.05 -7.64
N PHE A 626 3.94 0.25 -6.99
CA PHE A 626 3.14 1.41 -7.33
C PHE A 626 2.74 2.24 -6.11
N VAL A 627 2.62 3.55 -6.32
CA VAL A 627 1.90 4.45 -5.40
C VAL A 627 0.44 4.53 -5.85
N ASN A 628 -0.49 4.28 -4.92
CA ASN A 628 -1.92 4.45 -5.18
C ASN A 628 -2.25 5.94 -5.42
N PRO A 629 -3.25 6.28 -6.25
CA PRO A 629 -3.80 7.63 -6.26
C PRO A 629 -4.46 7.96 -4.92
N ARG A 630 -4.47 9.24 -4.54
CA ARG A 630 -5.25 9.70 -3.39
C ARG A 630 -6.60 10.22 -3.87
N LEU A 631 -7.67 9.56 -3.45
CA LEU A 631 -9.03 10.00 -3.78
C LEU A 631 -9.48 11.09 -2.79
N TYR A 632 -9.95 12.21 -3.30
CA TYR A 632 -10.49 13.33 -2.52
C TYR A 632 -11.99 13.50 -2.76
N CYS A 633 -12.72 13.90 -1.72
CA CYS A 633 -14.14 14.18 -1.80
C CYS A 633 -14.39 15.69 -1.88
N ARG A 634 -15.06 16.15 -2.92
CA ARG A 634 -15.65 17.49 -2.95
C ARG A 634 -17.00 17.44 -2.24
N LYS A 635 -17.25 18.36 -1.31
CA LYS A 635 -18.51 18.45 -0.56
C LYS A 635 -19.22 19.78 -0.85
N ASP A 636 -20.54 19.79 -0.81
CA ASP A 636 -21.34 21.02 -0.79
C ASP A 636 -21.39 21.65 0.61
N THR A 637 -22.14 22.75 0.75
CA THR A 637 -22.32 23.46 2.03
C THR A 637 -23.01 22.63 3.10
N ASP A 638 -23.78 21.61 2.69
CA ASP A 638 -24.51 20.71 3.59
C ASP A 638 -23.67 19.47 3.96
N GLY A 639 -22.45 19.36 3.42
CA GLY A 639 -21.52 18.27 3.67
C GLY A 639 -21.72 17.05 2.79
N ASN A 640 -22.62 17.10 1.80
CA ASN A 640 -22.84 16.00 0.86
C ASN A 640 -21.69 15.94 -0.14
N ILE A 641 -21.20 14.73 -0.42
CA ILE A 641 -20.17 14.53 -1.43
C ILE A 641 -20.79 14.74 -2.83
N THR A 642 -20.30 15.75 -3.54
CA THR A 642 -20.74 16.15 -4.89
C THR A 642 -19.83 15.65 -5.99
N ASP A 643 -18.57 15.36 -5.70
CA ASP A 643 -17.61 14.79 -6.64
C ASP A 643 -16.48 14.06 -5.92
N ILE A 644 -15.83 13.13 -6.61
CA ILE A 644 -14.60 12.46 -6.16
C ILE A 644 -13.60 12.51 -7.30
N TYR A 645 -12.38 12.91 -6.99
CA TYR A 645 -11.32 13.02 -7.98
C TYR A 645 -9.98 12.49 -7.44
N PRO A 646 -9.12 11.95 -8.31
CA PRO A 646 -7.82 11.44 -7.92
C PRO A 646 -6.74 12.53 -7.89
N ASP A 647 -5.83 12.45 -6.92
CA ASP A 647 -4.55 13.17 -6.89
C ASP A 647 -3.39 12.18 -7.03
N TYR A 648 -2.45 12.51 -7.92
CA TYR A 648 -1.29 11.68 -8.22
C TYR A 648 0.02 12.31 -7.72
N THR A 649 -0.02 13.28 -6.80
CA THR A 649 1.18 14.03 -6.41
C THR A 649 1.92 13.44 -5.21
N GLU A 650 1.23 12.62 -4.41
CA GLU A 650 1.79 12.02 -3.18
C GLU A 650 2.98 11.12 -3.48
N THR A 651 4.10 11.30 -2.76
CA THR A 651 5.28 10.44 -2.89
C THR A 651 5.12 9.13 -2.11
N PHE A 652 6.00 8.15 -2.37
CA PHE A 652 5.97 6.85 -1.68
C PHE A 652 6.07 6.98 -0.15
N ASP A 653 7.04 7.78 0.34
CA ASP A 653 7.24 7.99 1.78
C ASP A 653 6.04 8.71 2.43
N GLU A 654 5.46 9.71 1.76
CA GLU A 654 4.28 10.42 2.24
C GLU A 654 3.07 9.50 2.33
N GLN A 655 2.86 8.67 1.31
CA GLN A 655 1.77 7.70 1.26
C GLN A 655 1.90 6.66 2.37
N MET A 656 3.07 6.07 2.55
CA MET A 656 3.29 5.05 3.58
C MET A 656 3.11 5.61 4.99
N LEU A 657 3.62 6.82 5.26
CA LEU A 657 3.41 7.49 6.54
C LEU A 657 1.95 7.91 6.76
N ARG A 658 1.24 8.34 5.70
CA ARG A 658 -0.20 8.61 5.78
C ARG A 658 -0.94 7.32 6.10
N TYR A 659 -0.61 6.20 5.46
CA TYR A 659 -1.26 4.93 5.73
C TYR A 659 -1.05 4.46 7.17
N SER A 660 0.18 4.52 7.69
CA SER A 660 0.48 4.20 9.09
C SER A 660 -0.22 5.13 10.09
N ARG A 661 -0.53 6.37 9.70
CA ARG A 661 -1.28 7.32 10.56
C ARG A 661 -2.79 7.11 10.50
N THR A 662 -3.35 6.92 9.30
CA THR A 662 -4.79 6.96 9.05
C THR A 662 -5.45 5.60 9.24
N TYR A 663 -4.80 4.52 8.78
CA TYR A 663 -5.38 3.17 8.74
C TYR A 663 -4.81 2.22 9.82
N ASN A 664 -4.21 2.76 10.89
CA ASN A 664 -3.78 1.93 12.02
C ASN A 664 -4.97 1.38 12.83
N GLY A 665 -4.72 0.33 13.62
CA GLY A 665 -5.78 -0.40 14.34
C GLY A 665 -6.27 0.29 15.60
N GLN A 666 -5.67 1.41 15.99
CA GLN A 666 -6.09 2.19 17.15
C GLN A 666 -7.24 3.10 16.71
N GLY A 667 -8.45 2.56 16.77
CA GLY A 667 -9.69 3.31 16.64
C GLY A 667 -9.85 4.31 17.79
N SER A 668 -9.23 5.48 17.68
CA SER A 668 -9.74 6.64 18.39
C SER A 668 -10.91 7.22 17.60
N LEU A 669 -11.95 7.71 18.29
CA LEU A 669 -13.00 8.57 17.69
C LEU A 669 -12.38 9.70 16.84
N TYR A 670 -11.15 10.10 17.18
CA TYR A 670 -10.30 11.08 16.51
C TYR A 670 -9.86 10.66 15.09
N SER A 671 -9.63 9.36 14.83
CA SER A 671 -9.21 8.85 13.51
C SER A 671 -10.31 8.97 12.43
N GLN A 672 -11.57 8.77 12.80
CA GLN A 672 -12.72 8.99 11.91
C GLN A 672 -12.95 10.48 11.62
N GLN A 673 -12.85 11.35 12.64
CA GLN A 673 -12.98 12.80 12.45
C GLN A 673 -11.83 13.41 11.63
N LEU A 674 -10.61 12.84 11.70
CA LEU A 674 -9.48 13.24 10.86
C LEU A 674 -9.66 12.84 9.38
N GLN A 675 -10.24 11.66 9.10
CA GLN A 675 -10.56 11.23 7.73
C GLN A 675 -11.57 12.17 7.06
N ASP A 676 -12.58 12.64 7.79
CA ASP A 676 -13.63 13.50 7.23
C ASP A 676 -13.17 14.94 6.90
N ILE A 677 -12.07 15.40 7.51
CA ILE A 677 -11.52 16.76 7.33
C ILE A 677 -10.27 16.77 6.42
N GLU A 678 -9.44 15.71 6.41
CA GLU A 678 -8.29 15.60 5.47
C GLU A 678 -8.72 15.32 4.01
N ALA A 679 -9.99 14.98 3.77
CA ALA A 679 -10.53 14.62 2.46
C ALA A 679 -11.22 15.77 1.69
N ILE A 680 -11.24 17.00 2.23
CA ILE A 680 -11.88 18.15 1.56
C ILE A 680 -10.92 18.79 0.56
N ALA A 681 -11.34 18.77 -0.70
CA ALA A 681 -10.69 19.44 -1.81
C ALA A 681 -10.62 20.97 -1.63
N PRO A 682 -9.47 21.62 -1.87
CA PRO A 682 -9.46 23.07 -2.02
C PRO A 682 -10.29 23.46 -3.25
N ASP A 683 -11.08 24.53 -3.17
CA ASP A 683 -11.64 25.16 -4.36
C ASP A 683 -10.52 25.66 -5.30
N THR A 684 -10.86 25.94 -6.56
CA THR A 684 -9.87 26.37 -7.57
C THR A 684 -9.05 27.57 -7.08
N GLN A 685 -9.70 28.56 -6.45
CA GLN A 685 -9.03 29.76 -5.93
C GLN A 685 -8.02 29.42 -4.83
N THR A 686 -8.36 28.48 -3.95
CA THR A 686 -7.50 27.97 -2.89
C THR A 686 -6.32 27.20 -3.46
N GLU A 687 -6.52 26.42 -4.52
CA GLU A 687 -5.44 25.69 -5.19
C GLU A 687 -4.45 26.64 -5.89
N GLU A 688 -4.95 27.68 -6.56
CA GLU A 688 -4.11 28.70 -7.18
C GLU A 688 -3.29 29.47 -6.13
N ALA A 689 -3.94 29.90 -5.04
CA ALA A 689 -3.27 30.58 -3.94
C ALA A 689 -2.22 29.69 -3.29
N ALA A 690 -2.54 28.42 -3.01
CA ALA A 690 -1.59 27.48 -2.46
C ALA A 690 -0.41 27.19 -3.40
N ARG A 691 -0.65 27.14 -4.72
CA ARG A 691 0.40 27.01 -5.74
C ARG A 691 1.32 28.23 -5.75
N ARG A 692 0.78 29.46 -5.70
CA ARG A 692 1.58 30.69 -5.57
C ARG A 692 2.42 30.71 -4.30
N ILE A 693 1.81 30.38 -3.16
CA ILE A 693 2.52 30.28 -1.87
C ILE A 693 3.66 29.27 -1.96
N ARG A 694 3.42 28.06 -2.49
CA ARG A 694 4.48 27.05 -2.65
C ARG A 694 5.60 27.53 -3.58
N GLN A 695 5.28 28.20 -4.68
CA GLN A 695 6.27 28.74 -5.60
C GLN A 695 7.11 29.84 -4.93
N ALA A 696 6.48 30.73 -4.16
CA ALA A 696 7.16 31.79 -3.41
C ALA A 696 8.05 31.24 -2.29
N LEU A 697 7.63 30.17 -1.62
CA LEU A 697 8.47 29.52 -0.60
C LEU A 697 9.67 28.82 -1.24
N ARG A 698 9.49 28.17 -2.39
CA ARG A 698 10.59 27.47 -3.10
C ARG A 698 11.73 28.40 -3.52
N THR A 699 11.45 29.64 -3.90
CA THR A 699 12.50 30.59 -4.32
C THR A 699 13.31 31.16 -3.17
N ARG A 700 12.89 30.96 -1.92
CA ARG A 700 13.51 31.53 -0.72
C ARG A 700 13.92 30.48 0.32
N MET A 701 13.97 29.21 -0.06
CA MET A 701 14.39 28.14 0.84
C MET A 701 15.85 28.35 1.25
N ASP A 702 16.12 28.23 2.54
CA ASP A 702 17.44 28.36 3.11
C ASP A 702 17.75 27.12 3.96
N GLY A 703 18.52 26.21 3.37
CA GLY A 703 18.89 24.95 4.01
C GLY A 703 19.76 25.12 5.25
N GLU A 704 20.56 26.19 5.33
CA GLU A 704 21.41 26.48 6.49
C GLU A 704 20.58 27.00 7.66
N VAL A 705 19.67 27.94 7.40
CA VAL A 705 18.73 28.44 8.42
C VAL A 705 17.79 27.32 8.88
N ALA A 706 17.28 26.49 7.97
CA ALA A 706 16.47 25.33 8.31
C ALA A 706 17.23 24.36 9.23
N SER A 707 18.52 24.13 8.96
CA SER A 707 19.40 23.30 9.78
C SER A 707 19.68 23.93 11.14
N HIS A 708 19.93 25.24 11.18
CA HIS A 708 20.17 25.99 12.42
C HIS A 708 18.94 26.01 13.34
N MET A 709 17.75 26.21 12.77
CA MET A 709 16.48 26.15 13.50
C MET A 709 16.25 24.77 14.15
N ARG A 710 16.54 23.69 13.42
CA ARG A 710 16.43 22.33 13.96
C ARG A 710 17.44 22.06 15.09
N LYS A 711 18.67 22.57 14.96
CA LYS A 711 19.70 22.49 16.02
C LYS A 711 19.27 23.16 17.34
N HIS A 712 18.34 24.10 17.29
CA HIS A 712 17.81 24.81 18.46
C HIS A 712 16.41 24.31 18.88
N GLY A 713 16.02 23.10 18.47
CA GLY A 713 14.82 22.44 19.00
C GLY A 713 13.51 22.75 18.27
N LEU A 714 13.53 23.38 17.08
CA LEU A 714 12.33 23.57 16.26
C LEU A 714 12.03 22.32 15.42
N GLU A 715 11.04 21.53 15.86
CA GLU A 715 10.70 20.23 15.29
C GLU A 715 9.47 20.25 14.36
N TYR A 716 9.73 20.23 13.06
CA TYR A 716 8.70 20.06 12.04
C TYR A 716 9.14 19.00 11.02
N LYS A 717 8.16 18.21 10.52
CA LYS A 717 8.38 17.16 9.50
C LYS A 717 9.16 17.70 8.28
N ILE A 718 8.80 18.88 7.81
CA ILE A 718 9.49 19.63 6.74
C ILE A 718 9.60 21.10 7.19
N ASN A 719 10.78 21.72 7.03
CA ASN A 719 11.08 23.12 7.34
C ASN A 719 12.01 23.67 6.25
N PHE A 720 11.63 24.80 5.63
CA PHE A 720 12.35 25.47 4.54
C PHE A 720 13.31 26.58 4.99
N GLY A 721 13.43 26.85 6.29
CA GLY A 721 14.39 27.83 6.82
C GLY A 721 13.96 29.28 6.61
N ILE A 722 12.67 29.51 6.38
CA ILE A 722 12.14 30.85 6.10
C ILE A 722 11.81 31.55 7.42
N THR A 723 12.29 32.79 7.56
CA THR A 723 12.10 33.62 8.74
C THR A 723 10.64 34.02 8.92
N ARG A 724 10.23 34.30 10.17
CA ARG A 724 8.86 34.72 10.51
C ARG A 724 8.46 36.02 9.82
N ASP A 725 9.41 36.93 9.62
CA ASP A 725 9.18 38.20 8.90
C ASP A 725 8.80 37.97 7.44
N HIS A 726 9.48 37.06 6.74
CA HIS A 726 9.14 36.71 5.37
C HIS A 726 7.78 36.01 5.27
N LEU A 727 7.46 35.09 6.19
CA LEU A 727 6.13 34.48 6.24
C LEU A 727 5.04 35.51 6.50
N SER A 728 5.33 36.53 7.31
CA SER A 728 4.40 37.62 7.58
C SER A 728 4.21 38.53 6.37
N GLN A 729 5.25 38.80 5.58
CA GLN A 729 5.13 39.52 4.31
C GLN A 729 4.29 38.73 3.29
N LEU A 730 4.55 37.42 3.17
CA LEU A 730 3.82 36.55 2.26
C LEU A 730 2.34 36.39 2.67
N ALA A 731 2.05 36.27 3.96
CA ALA A 731 0.68 36.24 4.45
C ALA A 731 -0.08 37.54 4.12
N ARG A 732 0.58 38.71 4.15
CA ARG A 732 -0.05 39.99 3.80
C ARG A 732 -0.36 40.13 2.31
N SER A 733 0.30 39.37 1.43
CA SER A 733 0.03 39.38 -0.01
C SER A 733 -1.12 38.44 -0.43
N GLU A 734 -1.64 37.62 0.50
CA GLU A 734 -2.75 36.70 0.23
C GLU A 734 -3.99 37.14 1.02
N GLN A 735 -5.18 36.80 0.53
CA GLN A 735 -6.42 37.06 1.27
C GLN A 735 -6.63 35.99 2.35
N PRO A 736 -6.97 36.38 3.59
CA PRO A 736 -7.39 35.43 4.63
C PRO A 736 -8.56 34.57 4.15
N SER A 737 -8.49 33.26 4.40
CA SER A 737 -9.50 32.29 3.95
C SER A 737 -9.42 31.03 4.80
N VAL A 738 -10.56 30.55 5.29
CA VAL A 738 -10.67 29.29 6.04
C VAL A 738 -10.23 28.10 5.17
N ASN A 739 -10.63 28.08 3.90
CA ASN A 739 -10.28 26.99 2.97
C ASN A 739 -8.77 26.93 2.73
N LEU A 740 -8.14 28.08 2.48
CA LEU A 740 -6.70 28.16 2.27
C LEU A 740 -5.93 27.83 3.54
N ALA A 741 -6.34 28.37 4.69
CA ALA A 741 -5.70 28.06 5.96
C ALA A 741 -5.79 26.57 6.31
N THR A 742 -6.96 25.95 6.13
CA THR A 742 -7.19 24.52 6.35
C THR A 742 -6.33 23.66 5.41
N TYR A 743 -6.30 24.01 4.13
CA TYR A 743 -5.49 23.32 3.13
C TYR A 743 -4.00 23.39 3.49
N LEU A 744 -3.48 24.57 3.83
CA LEU A 744 -2.08 24.76 4.21
C LEU A 744 -1.74 24.03 5.51
N TRP A 745 -2.64 24.03 6.49
CA TRP A 745 -2.47 23.33 7.77
C TRP A 745 -2.39 21.81 7.61
N SER A 746 -3.17 21.25 6.67
CA SER A 746 -3.16 19.81 6.37
C SER A 746 -1.80 19.29 5.89
N ARG A 747 -0.91 20.17 5.44
CA ARG A 747 0.41 19.82 4.95
C ARG A 747 1.41 19.73 6.09
N SER A 748 2.33 18.78 5.98
CA SER A 748 3.35 18.51 6.99
C SER A 748 4.58 19.44 6.86
N VAL A 749 4.37 20.73 6.57
CA VAL A 749 5.42 21.74 6.33
C VAL A 749 5.27 22.91 7.30
N ARG A 750 6.35 23.28 8.01
CA ARG A 750 6.41 24.36 9.00
C ARG A 750 5.84 25.67 8.46
N GLU A 751 6.40 26.15 7.35
CA GLU A 751 6.05 27.43 6.76
C GLU A 751 4.58 27.47 6.37
N LEU A 752 4.03 26.36 5.86
CA LEU A 752 2.61 26.28 5.50
C LEU A 752 1.71 26.29 6.73
N LYS A 753 2.08 25.60 7.82
CA LYS A 753 1.34 25.66 9.09
C LYS A 753 1.37 27.05 9.71
N LEU A 754 2.53 27.71 9.73
CA LEU A 754 2.67 29.07 10.25
C LEU A 754 1.93 30.10 9.39
N LEU A 755 1.88 29.92 8.07
CA LEU A 755 1.05 30.73 7.17
C LEU A 755 -0.44 30.48 7.38
N ALA A 756 -0.84 29.22 7.57
CA ALA A 756 -2.23 28.87 7.85
C ALA A 756 -2.77 29.62 9.06
N LEU A 757 -2.04 29.65 10.18
CA LEU A 757 -2.45 30.39 11.39
C LEU A 757 -2.62 31.91 11.15
N ARG A 758 -1.86 32.48 10.23
CA ARG A 758 -1.94 33.91 9.84
C ARG A 758 -3.13 34.18 8.93
N LEU A 759 -3.38 33.26 7.99
CA LEU A 759 -4.42 33.37 6.97
C LEU A 759 -5.79 32.91 7.45
N TRP A 760 -5.89 32.25 8.61
CA TRP A 760 -7.16 31.85 9.19
C TRP A 760 -7.91 33.09 9.71
N PRO A 761 -9.15 33.36 9.22
CA PRO A 761 -10.02 34.38 9.79
C PRO A 761 -10.45 33.95 11.20
N ALA A 762 -10.10 34.72 12.23
CA ALA A 762 -10.27 34.31 13.62
C ALA A 762 -11.74 34.31 14.07
N GLU A 763 -12.57 35.13 13.41
CA GLU A 763 -14.00 35.27 13.63
C GLU A 763 -14.79 34.05 13.11
N GLU A 764 -14.26 33.38 12.09
CA GLU A 764 -14.87 32.21 11.43
C GLU A 764 -14.40 30.88 12.03
N LEU A 765 -13.43 30.90 12.94
CA LEU A 765 -12.92 29.69 13.58
C LEU A 765 -14.02 29.01 14.41
N SER A 766 -14.28 27.73 14.13
CA SER A 766 -15.21 26.91 14.92
C SER A 766 -14.52 26.28 16.14
N SER A 767 -15.31 25.86 17.14
CA SER A 767 -14.79 25.16 18.33
C SER A 767 -14.07 23.86 18.00
N ASN A 768 -14.55 23.13 16.98
CA ASN A 768 -13.97 21.86 16.54
C ASN A 768 -12.62 22.07 15.85
N GLU A 769 -12.51 23.09 15.01
CA GLU A 769 -11.24 23.46 14.37
C GLU A 769 -10.24 23.95 15.42
N ALA A 770 -10.67 24.81 16.36
CA ALA A 770 -9.83 25.27 17.45
C ALA A 770 -9.29 24.11 18.28
N LEU A 771 -10.14 23.14 18.65
CA LEU A 771 -9.71 21.94 19.37
C LEU A 771 -8.74 21.10 18.54
N ARG A 772 -9.00 20.90 17.25
CA ARG A 772 -8.10 20.15 16.35
C ARG A 772 -6.73 20.82 16.27
N LEU A 773 -6.68 22.13 16.07
CA LEU A 773 -5.44 22.90 16.04
C LEU A 773 -4.70 22.77 17.38
N ALA A 774 -5.42 22.85 18.50
CA ALA A 774 -4.85 22.68 19.83
C ALA A 774 -4.24 21.28 20.01
N VAL A 775 -4.97 20.21 19.66
CA VAL A 775 -4.43 18.84 19.73
C VAL A 775 -3.19 18.68 18.84
N ASP A 776 -3.22 19.23 17.63
CA ASP A 776 -2.08 19.18 16.71
C ASP A 776 -0.84 19.94 17.24
N CYS A 777 -1.04 20.93 18.11
CA CYS A 777 0.02 21.77 18.66
C CYS A 777 0.47 21.36 20.07
N GLU A 778 -0.30 20.53 20.79
CA GLU A 778 0.02 20.15 22.17
C GLU A 778 1.41 19.49 22.22
N GLY A 779 2.25 19.96 23.15
CA GLY A 779 3.64 19.50 23.28
C GLY A 779 4.63 20.09 22.26
N LYS A 780 4.20 20.98 21.35
CA LYS A 780 5.08 21.62 20.35
C LYS A 780 5.21 23.12 20.61
N ALA A 781 6.23 23.54 21.37
CA ALA A 781 6.38 24.91 21.88
C ALA A 781 6.18 26.01 20.82
N GLU A 782 6.88 25.97 19.67
CA GLU A 782 6.72 27.01 18.63
C GLU A 782 5.30 27.03 18.03
N LEU A 783 4.72 25.86 17.73
CA LEU A 783 3.37 25.80 17.17
C LEU A 783 2.31 26.23 18.18
N ALA A 784 2.44 25.83 19.44
CA ALA A 784 1.54 26.24 20.51
C ALA A 784 1.60 27.77 20.69
N ASP A 785 2.80 28.34 20.78
CA ASP A 785 2.97 29.79 20.92
C ASP A 785 2.41 30.56 19.72
N GLU A 786 2.69 30.11 18.49
CA GLU A 786 2.20 30.76 17.27
C GLU A 786 0.68 30.57 17.10
N LEU A 787 0.12 29.40 17.43
CA LEU A 787 -1.34 29.17 17.42
C LEU A 787 -2.04 30.18 18.34
N ILE A 788 -1.53 30.31 19.56
CA ILE A 788 -2.14 31.21 20.53
C ILE A 788 -1.93 32.67 20.08
N ALA A 789 -0.70 33.05 19.75
CA ALA A 789 -0.35 34.43 19.43
C ALA A 789 -1.00 34.95 18.13
N LEU A 790 -1.14 34.10 17.12
CA LEU A 790 -1.59 34.51 15.79
C LEU A 790 -3.04 34.21 15.50
N LEU A 791 -3.67 33.28 16.22
CA LEU A 791 -5.04 32.89 15.96
C LEU A 791 -5.93 33.05 17.20
N PHE A 792 -5.63 32.40 18.31
CA PHE A 792 -6.53 32.44 19.49
C PHE A 792 -6.59 33.82 20.14
N ASP A 793 -5.49 34.56 20.17
CA ASP A 793 -5.41 35.95 20.62
C ASP A 793 -6.36 36.90 19.87
N ARG A 794 -6.70 36.55 18.61
CA ARG A 794 -7.65 37.27 17.75
C ARG A 794 -9.07 36.68 17.78
N CYS A 795 -9.28 35.57 18.49
CA CYS A 795 -10.55 34.85 18.55
C CYS A 795 -11.23 35.05 19.91
N PRO A 796 -12.29 35.86 20.02
CA PRO A 796 -12.96 36.15 21.31
C PRO A 796 -13.54 34.92 22.02
N LYS A 797 -13.81 33.84 21.28
CA LYS A 797 -14.38 32.59 21.81
C LYS A 797 -13.32 31.63 22.40
N ALA A 798 -12.04 31.85 22.10
CA ALA A 798 -10.96 30.94 22.50
C ALA A 798 -10.82 30.76 24.03
N PRO A 799 -10.97 31.79 24.89
CA PRO A 799 -10.94 31.61 26.34
C PRO A 799 -12.05 30.68 26.86
N ALA A 800 -13.27 30.81 26.32
CA ALA A 800 -14.39 29.96 26.70
C ALA A 800 -14.15 28.49 26.30
N TRP A 801 -13.59 28.24 25.11
CA TRP A 801 -13.22 26.88 24.70
C TRP A 801 -12.09 26.31 25.54
N ALA A 802 -11.05 27.11 25.84
CA ALA A 802 -9.96 26.70 26.70
C ALA A 802 -10.46 26.28 28.09
N MET A 803 -11.38 27.05 28.68
CA MET A 803 -12.01 26.70 29.94
C MET A 803 -12.80 25.39 29.83
N GLN A 804 -13.62 25.23 28.78
CA GLN A 804 -14.36 23.99 28.52
C GLN A 804 -13.42 22.77 28.39
N TRP A 805 -12.29 22.91 27.70
CA TRP A 805 -11.32 21.83 27.51
C TRP A 805 -10.69 21.39 28.82
N LEU A 806 -10.37 22.35 29.70
CA LEU A 806 -9.83 22.07 31.03
C LEU A 806 -10.85 21.33 31.90
N CYS A 807 -12.11 21.78 31.96
CA CYS A 807 -13.17 21.07 32.69
C CYS A 807 -13.45 19.67 32.15
N SER A 808 -13.24 19.45 30.85
CA SER A 808 -13.51 18.16 30.20
C SER A 808 -12.34 17.18 30.28
N GLY A 809 -11.20 17.58 30.88
CA GLY A 809 -10.02 16.71 30.99
C GLY A 809 -9.35 16.38 29.64
N LEU A 810 -9.54 17.22 28.62
CA LEU A 810 -8.98 16.97 27.30
C LEU A 810 -7.46 17.11 27.31
N ALA A 811 -6.76 16.32 26.49
CA ALA A 811 -5.30 16.28 26.38
C ALA A 811 -4.70 17.51 25.64
N VAL A 812 -5.22 18.71 25.88
CA VAL A 812 -4.77 20.01 25.34
C VAL A 812 -4.53 21.04 26.45
N GLN A 813 -4.25 20.56 27.67
CA GLN A 813 -4.23 21.36 28.89
C GLN A 813 -3.20 22.48 28.83
N SER A 814 -2.01 22.27 28.26
CA SER A 814 -0.99 23.32 28.22
C SER A 814 -1.38 24.48 27.31
N ILE A 815 -1.99 24.18 26.15
CA ILE A 815 -2.50 25.21 25.25
C ILE A 815 -3.67 25.96 25.89
N ALA A 816 -4.58 25.25 26.55
CA ALA A 816 -5.71 25.87 27.23
C ALA A 816 -5.25 26.84 28.34
N LEU A 817 -4.33 26.41 29.21
CA LEU A 817 -3.78 27.24 30.29
C LEU A 817 -3.04 28.47 29.76
N ASN A 818 -2.23 28.33 28.71
CA ASN A 818 -1.53 29.47 28.09
C ASN A 818 -2.50 30.43 27.39
N THR A 819 -3.56 29.92 26.77
CA THR A 819 -4.61 30.73 26.14
C THR A 819 -5.32 31.59 27.18
N LEU A 820 -5.73 30.99 28.31
CA LEU A 820 -6.35 31.73 29.42
C LEU A 820 -5.39 32.73 30.05
N SER A 821 -4.13 32.35 30.27
CA SER A 821 -3.10 33.22 30.83
C SER A 821 -2.94 34.52 30.02
N ARG A 822 -2.87 34.41 28.69
CA ARG A 822 -2.75 35.57 27.79
C ARG A 822 -4.03 36.38 27.72
N ALA A 823 -5.19 35.72 27.72
CA ALA A 823 -6.48 36.41 27.74
C ALA A 823 -6.67 37.24 29.01
N ILE A 824 -6.28 36.71 30.17
CA ILE A 824 -6.29 37.44 31.46
C ILE A 824 -5.34 38.63 31.40
N LEU A 825 -4.09 38.42 30.95
CA LEU A 825 -3.09 39.49 30.84
C LEU A 825 -3.57 40.66 29.97
N ARG A 826 -4.39 40.39 28.97
CA ARG A 826 -4.94 41.37 28.03
C ARG A 826 -6.29 41.94 28.43
N GLY A 827 -6.85 41.50 29.56
CA GLY A 827 -8.20 41.88 29.99
C GLY A 827 -9.31 41.35 29.07
N GLN A 828 -9.04 40.29 28.29
CA GLN A 828 -10.01 39.63 27.42
C GLN A 828 -10.82 38.53 28.13
N TYR A 829 -10.36 38.10 29.31
CA TYR A 829 -11.03 37.08 30.13
C TYR A 829 -10.82 37.36 31.62
N THR A 830 -11.89 37.30 32.40
CA THR A 830 -11.86 37.39 33.85
C THR A 830 -12.68 36.23 34.41
N PRO A 831 -12.05 35.21 35.03
CA PRO A 831 -12.78 34.10 35.61
C PRO A 831 -13.71 34.58 36.73
N ASN A 832 -14.93 34.05 36.76
CA ASN A 832 -15.82 34.21 37.91
C ASN A 832 -15.35 33.35 39.10
N GLU A 833 -16.00 33.47 40.26
CA GLU A 833 -15.59 32.75 41.49
C GLU A 833 -15.53 31.22 41.31
N ILE A 834 -16.48 30.64 40.56
CA ILE A 834 -16.53 29.18 40.30
C ILE A 834 -15.38 28.77 39.37
N GLU A 835 -15.16 29.54 38.30
CA GLU A 835 -14.07 29.31 37.35
C GLU A 835 -12.70 29.49 38.01
N LEU A 836 -12.56 30.48 38.90
CA LEU A 836 -11.33 30.71 39.66
C LEU A 836 -10.99 29.51 40.55
N ASN A 837 -11.98 28.97 41.27
CA ASN A 837 -11.80 27.78 42.09
C ASN A 837 -11.40 26.58 41.21
N CYS A 838 -12.15 26.32 40.14
CA CYS A 838 -11.90 25.20 39.23
C CYS A 838 -10.52 25.29 38.55
N LEU A 839 -10.15 26.47 38.04
CA LEU A 839 -8.85 26.69 37.42
C LEU A 839 -7.71 26.55 38.41
N SER A 840 -7.90 27.02 39.66
CA SER A 840 -6.90 26.86 40.71
C SER A 840 -6.66 25.38 41.00
N ASP A 841 -7.72 24.59 41.20
CA ASP A 841 -7.62 23.14 41.44
C ASP A 841 -6.93 22.41 40.28
N ILE A 842 -7.27 22.75 39.04
CA ILE A 842 -6.65 22.15 37.84
C ILE A 842 -5.16 22.50 37.78
N CYS A 843 -4.79 23.77 37.96
CA CYS A 843 -3.39 24.19 37.94
C CYS A 843 -2.58 23.48 39.02
N ILE A 844 -3.14 23.40 40.23
CA ILE A 844 -2.56 22.72 41.39
C ILE A 844 -2.33 21.23 41.12
N ASN A 845 -3.32 20.54 40.56
CA ASN A 845 -3.21 19.13 40.21
C ASN A 845 -2.15 18.91 39.11
N CYS A 846 -2.14 19.75 38.07
CA CYS A 846 -1.13 19.69 37.01
C CYS A 846 0.31 19.84 37.55
N ILE A 847 0.50 20.73 38.54
CA ILE A 847 1.80 20.91 39.21
C ILE A 847 2.15 19.69 40.09
N SER A 848 1.15 19.05 40.69
CA SER A 848 1.32 17.96 41.65
C SER A 848 1.57 16.57 41.01
N GLU A 849 1.20 16.38 39.74
CA GLU A 849 1.29 15.09 39.03
C GLU A 849 2.66 14.82 38.37
N THR A 850 3.56 15.82 38.25
CA THR A 850 4.83 15.67 37.53
C THR A 850 6.02 16.21 38.33
N ALA A 851 6.82 15.31 38.90
CA ALA A 851 7.99 15.63 39.72
C ALA A 851 9.26 16.05 38.93
N SER A 852 9.14 16.47 37.66
CA SER A 852 10.29 16.95 36.88
C SER A 852 10.01 18.31 36.21
N SER A 853 10.93 19.25 36.39
CA SER A 853 10.89 20.65 35.92
C SER A 853 10.99 20.83 34.40
N GLU A 854 11.11 19.73 33.65
CA GLU A 854 11.24 19.70 32.19
C GLU A 854 9.88 19.62 31.44
N HIS A 855 8.76 19.41 32.14
CA HIS A 855 7.44 19.30 31.52
C HIS A 855 6.79 20.67 31.20
N TYR A 856 6.16 20.79 30.02
CA TYR A 856 5.54 22.03 29.53
C TYR A 856 4.23 22.40 30.28
N ARG A 857 3.50 21.41 30.79
CA ARG A 857 2.20 21.59 31.47
C ARG A 857 2.32 22.30 32.84
N PRO A 858 3.24 21.91 33.76
CA PRO A 858 3.44 22.64 35.02
C PRO A 858 3.79 24.11 34.84
N LYS A 859 4.60 24.45 33.82
CA LYS A 859 4.95 25.85 33.50
C LYS A 859 3.75 26.66 33.03
N ALA A 860 2.87 26.06 32.23
CA ALA A 860 1.63 26.71 31.79
C ALA A 860 0.66 26.94 32.98
N ALA A 861 0.56 25.96 33.89
CA ALA A 861 -0.23 26.07 35.12
C ALA A 861 0.30 27.18 36.05
N LEU A 862 1.62 27.25 36.21
CA LEU A 862 2.32 28.30 36.96
C LEU A 862 1.97 29.70 36.44
N LEU A 863 2.13 29.88 35.13
CA LEU A 863 1.84 31.15 34.46
C LEU A 863 0.35 31.51 34.63
N CYS A 864 -0.55 30.54 34.55
CA CYS A 864 -1.98 30.79 34.73
C CYS A 864 -2.30 31.27 36.15
N LEU A 865 -1.73 30.64 37.18
CA LEU A 865 -1.87 31.09 38.57
C LEU A 865 -1.32 32.51 38.78
N GLU A 866 -0.14 32.81 38.24
CA GLU A 866 0.45 34.16 38.26
C GLU A 866 -0.52 35.19 37.67
N ARG A 867 -1.06 34.92 36.47
CA ARG A 867 -1.98 35.84 35.80
C ARG A 867 -3.29 36.01 36.58
N MET A 868 -3.85 34.94 37.14
CA MET A 868 -5.07 35.06 37.97
C MET A 868 -4.85 35.89 39.23
N ALA A 869 -3.67 35.81 39.85
CA ALA A 869 -3.34 36.61 41.04
C ALA A 869 -3.15 38.11 40.76
N THR A 870 -2.91 38.49 39.49
CA THR A 870 -2.82 39.91 39.09
C THR A 870 -4.19 40.57 38.90
N ILE A 871 -5.29 39.81 38.92
CA ILE A 871 -6.65 40.33 38.69
C ILE A 871 -7.13 41.20 39.86
N SER A 872 -6.94 40.74 41.11
CA SER A 872 -7.37 41.46 42.31
C SER A 872 -6.57 41.03 43.56
N PRO A 873 -6.50 41.89 44.59
CA PRO A 873 -5.92 41.52 45.89
C PRO A 873 -6.61 40.31 46.54
N GLU A 874 -7.91 40.13 46.31
CA GLU A 874 -8.70 39.00 46.81
C GLU A 874 -8.29 37.69 46.13
N ASN A 875 -8.14 37.69 44.80
CA ASN A 875 -7.67 36.52 44.04
C ASN A 875 -6.26 36.12 44.47
N ARG A 876 -5.39 37.11 44.71
CA ARG A 876 -4.03 36.86 45.21
C ARG A 876 -4.04 36.13 46.55
N LYS A 877 -4.83 36.63 47.52
CA LYS A 877 -4.98 35.98 48.83
C LYS A 877 -5.56 34.58 48.72
N TYR A 878 -6.56 34.39 47.85
CA TYR A 878 -7.18 33.09 47.62
C TYR A 878 -6.16 32.07 47.08
N ILE A 879 -5.42 32.43 46.02
CA ILE A 879 -4.40 31.56 45.41
C ILE A 879 -3.29 31.24 46.42
N GLN A 880 -2.83 32.23 47.20
CA GLN A 880 -1.85 32.03 48.27
C GLN A 880 -2.35 31.01 49.33
N ALA A 881 -3.64 31.06 49.69
CA ALA A 881 -4.22 30.12 50.64
C ALA A 881 -4.28 28.68 50.08
N GLN A 882 -4.64 28.52 48.80
CA GLN A 882 -4.67 27.20 48.15
C GLN A 882 -3.28 26.59 48.02
N ILE A 883 -2.26 27.40 47.75
CA ILE A 883 -0.86 26.94 47.69
C ILE A 883 -0.38 26.46 49.07
N ALA A 884 -0.68 27.21 50.13
CA ALA A 884 -0.28 26.86 51.50
C ALA A 884 -0.83 25.50 51.96
N ILE A 885 -2.03 25.12 51.50
CA ILE A 885 -2.65 23.81 51.82
C ILE A 885 -1.87 22.64 51.18
N LEU A 886 -1.20 22.86 50.05
CA LEU A 886 -0.47 21.82 49.31
C LEU A 886 0.93 21.55 49.86
N GLU A 887 1.56 22.56 50.47
CA GLU A 887 2.92 22.46 51.04
C GLU A 887 3.00 21.45 52.19
N ASP A 888 1.89 21.19 52.88
CA ASP A 888 1.81 20.33 54.07
C ASP A 888 1.78 18.82 53.75
N ASN A 889 1.69 18.41 52.47
CA ASN A 889 1.29 17.03 52.12
C ASN A 889 2.07 16.28 51.00
N ARG A 890 3.21 16.75 50.45
CA ARG A 890 3.90 16.02 49.34
C ARG A 890 5.44 16.13 49.29
N GLN A 891 6.04 15.35 48.38
CA GLN A 891 7.48 15.13 48.11
C GLN A 891 8.30 16.42 47.85
N LYS A 892 9.61 16.35 48.13
CA LYS A 892 10.60 17.46 48.12
C LYS A 892 10.67 18.26 46.81
N GLU A 893 10.39 17.66 45.66
CA GLU A 893 10.46 18.30 44.33
C GLU A 893 9.27 19.24 44.05
N VAL A 894 8.10 18.98 44.65
CA VAL A 894 6.91 19.85 44.56
C VAL A 894 7.13 21.14 45.37
N GLN A 895 7.87 21.07 46.47
CA GLN A 895 8.15 22.21 47.35
C GLN A 895 8.98 23.31 46.67
N GLU A 896 9.93 22.97 45.79
CA GLU A 896 10.73 23.95 45.05
C GLU A 896 9.89 24.76 44.05
N THR A 897 8.95 24.10 43.37
CA THR A 897 8.04 24.76 42.40
C THR A 897 7.03 25.65 43.13
N LEU A 898 6.47 25.20 44.25
CA LEU A 898 5.56 26.01 45.08
C LEU A 898 6.26 27.23 45.70
N SER A 899 7.54 27.09 46.09
CA SER A 899 8.36 28.20 46.60
C SER A 899 8.59 29.29 45.55
N ALA A 900 8.80 28.91 44.28
CA ALA A 900 8.92 29.84 43.17
C ALA A 900 7.62 30.62 42.92
N ILE A 901 6.47 29.96 43.02
CA ILE A 901 5.16 30.63 42.92
C ILE A 901 5.02 31.68 44.03
N ARG A 902 5.32 31.30 45.27
CA ARG A 902 5.21 32.19 46.42
C ARG A 902 6.11 33.42 46.27
N PHE A 903 7.34 33.23 45.82
CA PHE A 903 8.24 34.36 45.52
C PHE A 903 7.65 35.31 44.47
N VAL A 904 7.03 34.80 43.40
CA VAL A 904 6.40 35.65 42.39
C VAL A 904 5.15 36.35 42.95
N LEU A 905 4.32 35.65 43.73
CA LEU A 905 3.09 36.20 44.31
C LEU A 905 3.35 37.23 45.43
N ASP A 906 4.45 37.08 46.17
CA ASP A 906 4.85 38.00 47.23
C ASP A 906 5.52 39.28 46.68
N ASN A 907 6.00 39.24 45.43
CA ASN A 907 6.65 40.36 44.73
C ASN A 907 5.81 41.01 43.61
N ALA A 908 4.72 40.37 43.18
CA ALA A 908 3.70 40.96 42.30
C ALA A 908 2.74 41.85 43.09
#